data_AF-A0A501PME6-F1
#
_entry.id   AF-A0A501PME6-F1
#
_cell.length_a   1.000
_cell.length_b   1.000
_cell.length_c   1.000
_cell.angle_alpha   90.00
_cell.angle_beta   90.00
_cell.angle_gamma   90.00
#
_symmetry.space_group_name_H-M   'P 1'
#
loop_
_entity.id
_entity.type
_entity.pdbx_description
1 polymer ?
#
loop_
_entity_poly.entity_id
_entity_poly.type
_entity_poly.pdbx_seq_one_letter_code
_entity_poly.pdbx_strand_id
1 'polypeptide(L)'
;MERFSFTRLFAQFLSALLAGTMLLVPAAQSAEDFKPFRPHIIDGGDDPVCQVALKYYQRVFDSPNGAMGNEIEGPGVSYPPLEEFSAKYGSYQLQSIRYGSISLEGKERYLIYYDRPLYGNGYRFHTGFLTSADQFADLKKILEDNLKSGTPRGVEDLENRSGVSIIYPVRPPQRRPWKSTEQSYPFLYNGKLYIVVETVQRGTTFKNRSKNIFRVSPDGEASNVCLIELMQPFEDTNAKNELSFFSAYHKTVREMTRVKDSICIQSHTSPDQRAAKRGKLLTAMMVSRPWALNKRWEAMGRTEGGFREGFQKKHFSDWKYQDVWSYREAGVLDSARRDAKRELTRYYKKYFDMSDEEAAQLADDAVEGLPGGYYSLGVYYEQNKDFDALKGLIDGTFSDWSALGDLLTLKRQKKIPEYLLLMVDVPQQIGNLPDALKADTIINYFDKDLLMYAAHMNNYDAVKYLLAIDWPLERVTRFEQYRRGNFVGGCHYINRTNRSALTYAAENASIELIKLLVEAGMDTEIHDSQGNSLDYYINLNPRFSAEDKALGFNGLLAKYAEAEPVTPSFACGGKLSRLESAICSKPGLAIYDRELSRAYGKLRGRDDIGAQMKKSQVDWIGWRTRECRRYKEDFQLNACIARTTRARIRYLDYVSEAFDSM
;
A
#
# COMPACT_ATOMS: atom_id res chain seq x y z
N MET A 1 6.68 59.08 31.70
CA MET A 1 7.66 59.69 30.79
C MET A 1 9.00 59.07 31.12
N GLU A 2 9.40 58.01 30.41
CA GLU A 2 10.77 57.50 30.38
C GLU A 2 10.83 56.52 29.20
N ARG A 3 11.61 56.89 28.17
CA ARG A 3 11.79 56.10 26.95
C ARG A 3 12.96 55.14 27.18
N PHE A 4 12.67 53.84 27.31
CA PHE A 4 13.70 52.80 27.27
C PHE A 4 14.13 52.52 25.82
N SER A 5 15.40 52.75 25.53
CA SER A 5 16.05 52.54 24.22
C SER A 5 16.23 51.05 23.93
N PHE A 6 15.53 50.57 22.91
CA PHE A 6 15.56 49.19 22.40
C PHE A 6 16.82 48.86 21.57
N THR A 7 17.77 49.79 21.46
CA THR A 7 18.81 49.75 20.43
C THR A 7 20.13 49.11 20.87
N ARG A 8 20.33 48.80 22.16
CA ARG A 8 21.58 48.18 22.66
C ARG A 8 21.55 46.67 22.85
N LEU A 9 20.38 46.06 23.08
CA LEU A 9 20.26 44.59 23.22
C LEU A 9 20.31 43.86 21.87
N PHE A 10 19.97 44.52 20.77
CA PHE A 10 20.01 43.90 19.43
C PHE A 10 21.44 43.79 18.86
N ALA A 11 22.36 44.65 19.29
CA ALA A 11 23.75 44.65 18.81
C ALA A 11 24.62 43.56 19.48
N GLN A 12 24.36 43.20 20.74
CA GLN A 12 25.11 42.14 21.41
C GLN A 12 24.64 40.73 21.04
N PHE A 13 23.38 40.57 20.62
CA PHE A 13 22.87 39.28 20.13
C PHE A 13 23.39 38.92 18.73
N LEU A 14 23.74 39.91 17.91
CA LEU A 14 24.28 39.68 16.56
C LEU A 14 25.77 39.29 16.57
N SER A 15 26.55 39.73 17.56
CA SER A 15 27.99 39.42 17.64
C SER A 15 28.29 38.02 18.18
N ALA A 16 27.38 37.40 18.93
CA ALA A 16 27.54 36.03 19.43
C ALA A 16 27.14 34.94 18.39
N LEU A 17 26.47 35.32 17.31
CA LEU A 17 26.08 34.42 16.21
C LEU A 17 27.11 34.35 15.07
N LEU A 18 28.20 35.12 15.14
CA LEU A 18 29.23 35.22 14.10
C LEU A 18 30.56 34.50 14.44
N ALA A 19 30.70 33.91 15.63
CA ALA A 19 31.83 33.04 15.97
C ALA A 19 31.48 31.58 15.60
N GLY A 20 31.39 31.33 14.30
CA GLY A 20 30.94 30.07 13.71
C GLY A 20 31.93 28.92 13.90
N THR A 21 31.48 27.87 14.59
CA THR A 21 31.84 26.50 14.23
C THR A 21 31.38 26.28 12.79
N MET A 22 32.33 26.23 11.84
CA MET A 22 32.07 25.69 10.51
C MET A 22 31.70 24.21 10.65
N LEU A 23 30.42 23.94 10.92
CA LEU A 23 29.84 22.65 10.61
C LEU A 23 29.94 22.53 9.09
N LEU A 24 30.79 21.62 8.65
CA LEU A 24 30.85 21.15 7.26
C LEU A 24 29.43 20.67 6.91
N VAL A 25 28.63 21.55 6.31
CA VAL A 25 27.41 21.14 5.63
C VAL A 25 27.89 20.21 4.52
N PRO A 26 27.53 18.92 4.52
CA PRO A 26 27.86 18.05 3.41
C PRO A 26 27.35 18.74 2.15
N ALA A 27 28.23 18.92 1.16
CA ALA A 27 27.88 19.56 -0.10
C ALA A 27 26.58 18.92 -0.58
N ALA A 28 25.50 19.71 -0.62
CA ALA A 28 24.23 19.26 -1.13
C ALA A 28 24.52 18.65 -2.50
N GLN A 29 24.26 17.35 -2.67
CA GLN A 29 24.31 16.70 -3.97
C GLN A 29 23.57 17.60 -4.93
N SER A 30 24.27 18.10 -5.95
CA SER A 30 23.69 19.02 -6.91
C SER A 30 22.41 18.41 -7.45
N ALA A 31 21.31 19.16 -7.39
CA ALA A 31 20.01 18.74 -7.91
C ALA A 31 20.03 18.36 -9.42
N GLU A 32 21.18 18.51 -10.09
CA GLU A 32 21.46 18.08 -11.46
C GLU A 32 21.62 16.55 -11.62
N ASP A 33 21.80 15.77 -10.54
CA ASP A 33 22.09 14.33 -10.66
C ASP A 33 20.86 13.42 -10.63
N PHE A 34 19.68 13.91 -10.23
CA PHE A 34 18.48 13.08 -10.25
C PHE A 34 17.86 13.02 -11.64
N LYS A 35 17.97 11.86 -12.28
CA LYS A 35 17.20 11.53 -13.48
C LYS A 35 16.12 10.50 -13.08
N PRO A 36 14.85 10.67 -13.53
CA PRO A 36 13.83 9.64 -13.33
C PRO A 36 14.37 8.31 -13.85
N PHE A 37 14.00 7.22 -13.17
CA PHE A 37 14.46 5.88 -13.52
C PHE A 37 14.33 5.66 -15.04
N ARG A 38 15.44 5.30 -15.67
CA ARG A 38 15.47 4.82 -17.05
C ARG A 38 15.93 3.38 -17.06
N PRO A 39 15.44 2.56 -18.01
CA PRO A 39 16.00 1.23 -18.19
C PRO A 39 17.53 1.32 -18.30
N HIS A 40 18.22 0.41 -17.63
CA HIS A 40 19.68 0.31 -17.60
C HIS A 40 20.12 -1.14 -17.48
N ILE A 41 21.38 -1.41 -17.80
CA ILE A 41 21.98 -2.75 -17.68
C ILE A 41 22.47 -2.92 -16.24
N ILE A 42 22.02 -3.97 -15.55
CA ILE A 42 22.49 -4.33 -14.20
C ILE A 42 23.78 -5.14 -14.31
N ASP A 43 23.77 -6.11 -15.21
CA ASP A 43 24.86 -7.06 -15.44
C ASP A 43 24.93 -7.32 -16.94
N GLY A 44 26.13 -7.34 -17.49
CA GLY A 44 26.37 -7.38 -18.92
C GLY A 44 27.64 -6.66 -19.27
N GLY A 45 28.61 -7.38 -19.83
CA GLY A 45 29.82 -6.78 -20.37
C GLY A 45 29.53 -5.89 -21.59
N ASP A 46 30.57 -5.55 -22.34
CA ASP A 46 30.46 -4.71 -23.54
C ASP A 46 29.79 -5.40 -24.75
N ASP A 47 28.95 -6.42 -24.55
CA ASP A 47 28.26 -7.10 -25.66
C ASP A 47 27.29 -6.11 -26.34
N PRO A 48 27.46 -5.82 -27.64
CA PRO A 48 26.63 -4.83 -28.33
C PRO A 48 25.13 -5.18 -28.34
N VAL A 49 24.77 -6.46 -28.18
CA VAL A 49 23.36 -6.89 -28.10
C VAL A 49 22.66 -6.24 -26.90
N CYS A 50 23.37 -6.03 -25.80
CA CYS A 50 22.83 -5.46 -24.57
C CYS A 50 22.46 -4.00 -24.77
N GLN A 51 23.27 -3.26 -25.54
CA GLN A 51 22.96 -1.88 -25.91
C GLN A 51 21.78 -1.79 -26.88
N VAL A 52 21.66 -2.73 -27.82
CA VAL A 52 20.51 -2.80 -28.73
C VAL A 52 19.22 -3.06 -27.96
N ALA A 53 19.24 -4.07 -27.09
CA ALA A 53 18.09 -4.39 -26.27
C ALA A 53 17.76 -3.28 -25.26
N LEU A 54 18.76 -2.64 -24.65
CA LEU A 54 18.57 -1.48 -23.80
C LEU A 54 17.88 -0.35 -24.53
N LYS A 55 18.37 0.04 -25.73
CA LYS A 55 17.75 1.07 -26.56
C LYS A 55 16.33 0.70 -26.97
N TYR A 56 16.10 -0.56 -27.32
CA TYR A 56 14.76 -1.06 -27.61
C TYR A 56 13.83 -0.85 -26.41
N TYR A 57 14.23 -1.32 -25.23
CA TYR A 57 13.41 -1.19 -24.04
C TYR A 57 13.27 0.25 -23.56
N GLN A 58 14.26 1.11 -23.77
CA GLN A 58 14.13 2.55 -23.56
C GLN A 58 13.05 3.15 -24.47
N ARG A 59 13.01 2.82 -25.76
CA ARG A 59 11.92 3.27 -26.65
C ARG A 59 10.56 2.72 -26.23
N VAL A 60 10.48 1.46 -25.83
CA VAL A 60 9.25 0.87 -25.29
C VAL A 60 8.85 1.55 -23.97
N PHE A 61 9.84 1.98 -23.18
CA PHE A 61 9.67 2.69 -21.93
C PHE A 61 9.16 4.13 -22.16
N ASP A 62 9.71 4.82 -23.14
CA ASP A 62 9.32 6.19 -23.48
C ASP A 62 8.01 6.21 -24.28
N SER A 63 7.65 5.12 -24.96
CA SER A 63 6.41 5.03 -25.74
C SER A 63 5.19 5.18 -24.84
N PRO A 64 4.31 6.15 -25.12
CA PRO A 64 3.08 6.29 -24.36
C PRO A 64 2.12 5.14 -24.66
N ASN A 65 2.23 4.42 -25.78
CA ASN A 65 1.30 3.35 -26.19
C ASN A 65 1.51 2.03 -25.45
N GLY A 66 2.58 1.87 -24.68
CA GLY A 66 2.75 0.80 -23.67
C GLY A 66 2.68 -0.65 -24.18
N ALA A 67 2.38 -0.89 -25.45
CA ALA A 67 2.51 -2.17 -26.09
C ALA A 67 4.01 -2.45 -26.17
N MET A 68 4.51 -3.25 -25.22
CA MET A 68 5.76 -3.94 -25.45
C MET A 68 5.51 -4.80 -26.69
N GLY A 69 6.14 -4.44 -27.81
CA GLY A 69 6.31 -5.40 -28.87
C GLY A 69 6.96 -6.64 -28.27
N ASN A 70 6.61 -7.81 -28.78
CA ASN A 70 7.32 -9.04 -28.44
C ASN A 70 8.68 -9.11 -29.16
N GLU A 71 8.94 -8.13 -30.04
CA GLU A 71 10.04 -8.12 -30.99
C GLU A 71 10.97 -6.94 -30.67
N ILE A 72 12.19 -7.23 -30.20
CA ILE A 72 13.33 -6.32 -30.21
C ILE A 72 13.59 -5.78 -31.63
N GLU A 73 13.55 -4.47 -31.77
CA GLU A 73 13.93 -3.79 -33.02
C GLU A 73 15.26 -3.08 -32.86
N GLY A 74 16.09 -3.07 -33.90
CA GLY A 74 17.32 -2.28 -33.91
C GLY A 74 18.25 -2.64 -35.07
N PRO A 75 19.30 -1.84 -35.31
CA PRO A 75 20.31 -2.16 -36.32
C PRO A 75 20.92 -3.54 -36.07
N GLY A 76 20.98 -4.38 -37.11
CA GLY A 76 21.51 -5.74 -37.03
C GLY A 76 20.58 -6.76 -36.38
N VAL A 77 19.38 -6.35 -35.94
CA VAL A 77 18.35 -7.28 -35.45
C VAL A 77 17.51 -7.79 -36.62
N SER A 78 17.32 -9.10 -36.66
CA SER A 78 16.38 -9.75 -37.56
C SER A 78 15.66 -10.89 -36.87
N TYR A 79 14.58 -11.37 -37.48
CA TYR A 79 13.81 -12.50 -36.98
C TYR A 79 14.05 -13.73 -37.84
N PRO A 80 14.19 -14.92 -37.24
CA PRO A 80 14.17 -16.17 -37.97
C PRO A 80 12.94 -16.21 -38.89
N PRO A 81 13.08 -16.60 -40.17
CA PRO A 81 11.93 -16.82 -41.03
C PRO A 81 11.21 -18.09 -40.57
N LEU A 82 10.15 -17.92 -39.77
CA LEU A 82 9.39 -19.04 -39.23
C LEU A 82 8.15 -19.32 -40.10
N GLU A 83 8.03 -20.54 -40.60
CA GLU A 83 6.80 -21.10 -41.14
C GLU A 83 5.83 -21.42 -39.99
N GLU A 84 4.55 -21.06 -40.14
CA GLU A 84 3.52 -21.34 -39.14
C GLU A 84 2.67 -22.54 -39.53
N PHE A 85 2.70 -23.58 -38.71
CA PHE A 85 1.79 -24.71 -38.77
C PHE A 85 0.76 -24.60 -37.64
N SER A 86 -0.50 -24.39 -37.99
CA SER A 86 -1.59 -24.27 -37.02
C SER A 86 -2.57 -25.43 -37.14
N ALA A 87 -2.96 -26.03 -36.02
CA ALA A 87 -4.01 -27.04 -35.98
C ALA A 87 -5.07 -26.69 -34.94
N LYS A 88 -6.34 -26.94 -35.27
CA LYS A 88 -7.46 -26.78 -34.34
C LYS A 88 -7.53 -27.97 -33.40
N TYR A 89 -7.57 -27.70 -32.10
CA TYR A 89 -7.71 -28.72 -31.08
C TYR A 89 -9.11 -28.68 -30.43
N GLY A 90 -10.03 -29.50 -30.94
CA GLY A 90 -11.42 -29.55 -30.46
C GLY A 90 -12.13 -28.19 -30.56
N SER A 91 -12.90 -27.83 -29.53
CA SER A 91 -13.57 -26.52 -29.40
C SER A 91 -12.70 -25.43 -28.75
N TYR A 92 -11.45 -25.75 -28.39
CA TYR A 92 -10.53 -24.82 -27.73
C TYR A 92 -9.53 -24.21 -28.73
N GLN A 93 -8.93 -23.08 -28.38
CA GLN A 93 -8.13 -22.21 -29.27
C GLN A 93 -7.01 -22.95 -30.03
N LEU A 94 -6.72 -22.45 -31.25
CA LEU A 94 -5.61 -22.88 -32.11
C LEU A 94 -4.29 -22.91 -31.33
N GLN A 95 -3.62 -24.06 -31.36
CA GLN A 95 -2.18 -24.11 -31.07
C GLN A 95 -1.46 -23.92 -32.40
N SER A 96 -0.51 -22.98 -32.45
CA SER A 96 0.37 -22.84 -33.60
C SER A 96 1.80 -23.20 -33.22
N ILE A 97 2.43 -23.99 -34.08
CA ILE A 97 3.85 -24.27 -34.03
C ILE A 97 4.47 -23.44 -35.13
N ARG A 98 5.50 -22.68 -34.80
CA ARG A 98 6.27 -21.91 -35.78
C ARG A 98 7.66 -22.51 -35.87
N TYR A 99 8.19 -22.79 -37.04
CA TYR A 99 9.54 -23.30 -37.17
C TYR A 99 10.26 -22.71 -38.36
N GLY A 100 11.58 -22.63 -38.31
CA GLY A 100 12.37 -22.12 -39.43
C GLY A 100 13.81 -22.58 -39.35
N SER A 101 14.46 -22.74 -40.49
CA SER A 101 15.90 -22.96 -40.53
C SER A 101 16.64 -21.64 -40.28
N ILE A 102 17.73 -21.73 -39.52
CA ILE A 102 18.65 -20.64 -39.21
C ILE A 102 20.07 -21.16 -39.35
N SER A 103 20.97 -20.34 -39.88
CA SER A 103 22.41 -20.64 -39.91
C SER A 103 23.07 -20.01 -38.69
N LEU A 104 23.55 -20.84 -37.77
CA LEU A 104 24.28 -20.41 -36.58
C LEU A 104 25.74 -20.81 -36.71
N GLU A 105 26.60 -19.82 -36.96
CA GLU A 105 28.06 -20.02 -37.12
C GLU A 105 28.38 -21.07 -38.19
N GLY A 106 27.63 -21.04 -39.30
CA GLY A 106 27.80 -21.97 -40.44
C GLY A 106 27.11 -23.33 -40.26
N LYS A 107 26.46 -23.60 -39.12
CA LYS A 107 25.65 -24.80 -38.90
C LYS A 107 24.18 -24.49 -39.11
N GLU A 108 23.54 -25.22 -40.03
CA GLU A 108 22.10 -25.16 -40.19
C GLU A 108 21.42 -25.82 -38.98
N ARG A 109 20.48 -25.07 -38.40
CA ARG A 109 19.66 -25.48 -37.27
C ARG A 109 18.21 -25.14 -37.56
N TYR A 110 17.31 -25.89 -36.95
CA TYR A 110 15.89 -25.57 -36.95
C TYR A 110 15.50 -25.05 -35.58
N LEU A 111 14.87 -23.88 -35.61
CA LEU A 111 14.30 -23.24 -34.44
C LEU A 111 12.80 -23.52 -34.45
N ILE A 112 12.26 -24.12 -33.40
CA ILE A 112 10.85 -24.52 -33.29
C ILE A 112 10.21 -23.79 -32.11
N TYR A 113 9.08 -23.12 -32.30
CA TYR A 113 8.28 -22.43 -31.31
C TYR A 113 6.90 -23.02 -31.17
N TYR A 114 6.43 -23.06 -29.94
CA TYR A 114 5.06 -23.42 -29.62
C TYR A 114 4.37 -22.20 -29.08
N ASP A 115 3.29 -21.79 -29.73
CA ASP A 115 2.34 -20.82 -29.21
C ASP A 115 1.24 -21.58 -28.46
N ARG A 116 1.33 -21.57 -27.13
CA ARG A 116 0.31 -22.17 -26.27
C ARG A 116 -0.58 -21.08 -25.66
N PRO A 117 -1.88 -21.01 -26.03
CA PRO A 117 -2.81 -20.18 -25.31
C PRO A 117 -3.01 -20.73 -23.90
N LEU A 118 -2.75 -19.91 -22.88
CA LEU A 118 -3.18 -20.19 -21.52
C LEU A 118 -4.70 -20.18 -21.46
N TYR A 119 -5.28 -21.28 -20.99
CA TYR A 119 -6.70 -21.41 -20.64
C TYR A 119 -7.32 -20.08 -20.19
N GLY A 120 -8.17 -19.51 -21.05
CA GLY A 120 -9.13 -18.45 -20.73
C GLY A 120 -8.64 -16.99 -20.77
N ASN A 121 -7.34 -16.69 -20.89
CA ASN A 121 -6.87 -15.30 -20.68
C ASN A 121 -6.14 -14.65 -21.87
N GLY A 122 -6.06 -15.30 -23.03
CA GLY A 122 -5.45 -14.73 -24.24
C GLY A 122 -3.92 -14.55 -24.20
N TYR A 123 -3.26 -14.99 -23.12
CA TYR A 123 -1.80 -15.03 -23.05
C TYR A 123 -1.28 -16.22 -23.87
N ARG A 124 -0.25 -15.95 -24.68
CA ARG A 124 0.45 -16.90 -25.53
C ARG A 124 1.81 -17.19 -24.89
N PHE A 125 2.10 -18.46 -24.59
CA PHE A 125 3.44 -18.86 -24.21
C PHE A 125 4.22 -19.27 -25.42
N HIS A 126 5.48 -18.83 -25.48
CA HIS A 126 6.44 -19.21 -26.49
C HIS A 126 7.52 -20.07 -25.82
N THR A 127 7.48 -21.38 -26.08
CA THR A 127 8.57 -22.30 -25.74
C THR A 127 9.30 -22.67 -27.02
N GLY A 128 10.64 -22.55 -27.02
CA GLY A 128 11.49 -22.74 -28.19
C GLY A 128 12.41 -23.96 -28.10
N PHE A 129 12.73 -24.60 -29.22
CA PHE A 129 13.71 -25.70 -29.33
C PHE A 129 14.69 -25.41 -30.47
N LEU A 130 15.97 -25.79 -30.31
CA LEU A 130 16.95 -25.83 -31.39
C LEU A 130 17.25 -27.27 -31.71
N THR A 131 17.25 -27.62 -32.99
CA THR A 131 17.54 -28.97 -33.42
C THR A 131 18.38 -28.97 -34.69
N SER A 132 19.08 -30.08 -34.95
CA SER A 132 19.72 -30.30 -36.25
C SER A 132 18.69 -30.57 -37.34
N ALA A 133 19.10 -30.43 -38.62
CA ALA A 133 18.25 -30.74 -39.77
C ALA A 133 17.74 -32.18 -39.76
N ASP A 134 18.62 -33.14 -39.45
CA ASP A 134 18.30 -34.57 -39.42
C ASP A 134 17.23 -34.87 -38.37
N GLN A 135 17.36 -34.28 -37.17
CA GLN A 135 16.38 -34.42 -36.09
C GLN A 135 15.08 -33.66 -36.37
N PHE A 136 15.13 -32.57 -37.15
CA PHE A 136 13.96 -31.75 -37.44
C PHE A 136 12.89 -32.51 -38.21
N ALA A 137 13.27 -33.35 -39.18
CA ALA A 137 12.33 -34.12 -39.97
C ALA A 137 11.47 -35.06 -39.10
N ASP A 138 12.11 -35.76 -38.16
CA ASP A 138 11.43 -36.64 -37.21
C ASP A 138 10.56 -35.84 -36.22
N LEU A 139 11.10 -34.74 -35.70
CA LEU A 139 10.36 -33.84 -34.80
C LEU A 139 9.12 -33.25 -35.46
N LYS A 140 9.25 -32.76 -36.69
CA LYS A 140 8.15 -32.19 -37.46
C LYS A 140 7.02 -33.20 -37.63
N LYS A 141 7.36 -34.44 -37.99
CA LYS A 141 6.37 -35.53 -38.11
C LYS A 141 5.67 -35.81 -36.79
N ILE A 142 6.43 -35.96 -35.69
CA ILE A 142 5.87 -36.16 -34.35
C ILE A 142 4.93 -35.01 -33.96
N LEU A 143 5.31 -33.77 -34.29
CA LEU A 143 4.52 -32.59 -33.99
C LEU A 143 3.21 -32.54 -34.77
N GLU A 144 3.27 -32.81 -36.06
CA GLU A 144 2.10 -32.90 -36.92
C GLU A 144 1.16 -34.02 -36.47
N ASP A 145 1.70 -35.18 -36.10
CA ASP A 145 0.92 -36.33 -35.64
C ASP A 145 0.28 -36.07 -34.25
N ASN A 146 0.99 -35.41 -33.35
CA ASN A 146 0.46 -35.00 -32.05
C ASN A 146 -0.66 -33.98 -32.19
N LEU A 147 -0.48 -32.97 -33.06
CA LEU A 147 -1.52 -31.99 -33.34
C LEU A 147 -2.76 -32.63 -33.98
N LYS A 148 -2.59 -33.62 -34.86
CA LYS A 148 -3.70 -34.38 -35.47
C LYS A 148 -4.42 -35.30 -34.48
N SER A 149 -3.68 -35.98 -33.60
CA SER A 149 -4.24 -36.95 -32.64
C SER A 149 -5.01 -36.32 -31.48
N GLY A 150 -4.81 -35.03 -31.23
CA GLY A 150 -5.51 -34.32 -30.19
C GLY A 150 -5.16 -34.80 -28.77
N THR A 151 -3.96 -35.31 -28.56
CA THR A 151 -3.49 -35.68 -27.22
C THR A 151 -2.40 -34.70 -26.75
N PRO A 152 -2.58 -34.00 -25.61
CA PRO A 152 -1.61 -32.99 -25.14
C PRO A 152 -0.23 -33.55 -24.71
N ARG A 153 0.01 -34.86 -24.82
CA ARG A 153 1.22 -35.54 -24.32
C ARG A 153 2.48 -35.23 -25.13
N GLY A 154 2.34 -34.59 -26.29
CA GLY A 154 3.38 -34.53 -27.31
C GLY A 154 4.71 -33.89 -26.88
N VAL A 155 4.71 -32.86 -26.03
CA VAL A 155 5.99 -32.19 -25.68
C VAL A 155 6.76 -32.95 -24.61
N GLU A 156 6.11 -33.49 -23.58
CA GLU A 156 6.79 -34.33 -22.57
C GLU A 156 7.31 -35.64 -23.19
N ASP A 157 6.56 -36.23 -24.13
CA ASP A 157 7.04 -37.39 -24.88
C ASP A 157 8.23 -37.04 -25.79
N LEU A 158 8.27 -35.83 -26.35
CA LEU A 158 9.40 -35.33 -27.13
C LEU A 158 10.65 -35.10 -26.26
N GLU A 159 10.50 -34.50 -25.08
CA GLU A 159 11.59 -34.30 -24.11
C GLU A 159 12.23 -35.64 -23.70
N ASN A 160 11.42 -36.68 -23.52
CA ASN A 160 11.88 -37.99 -23.04
C ASN A 160 12.43 -38.91 -24.14
N ARG A 161 12.09 -38.70 -25.42
CA ARG A 161 12.38 -39.68 -26.50
C ARG A 161 13.47 -39.28 -27.49
N SER A 162 13.82 -37.99 -27.63
CA SER A 162 14.39 -37.53 -28.90
C SER A 162 15.89 -37.15 -28.92
N GLY A 163 16.61 -37.14 -27.78
CA GLY A 163 18.00 -36.65 -27.78
C GLY A 163 18.16 -35.21 -28.28
N VAL A 164 17.06 -34.45 -28.26
CA VAL A 164 16.98 -33.06 -28.73
C VAL A 164 17.47 -32.15 -27.62
N SER A 165 18.39 -31.26 -27.97
CA SER A 165 18.88 -30.23 -27.05
C SER A 165 17.82 -29.16 -26.90
N ILE A 166 17.09 -29.19 -25.78
CA ILE A 166 16.09 -28.18 -25.48
C ILE A 166 16.82 -26.87 -25.16
N ILE A 167 16.51 -25.79 -25.87
CA ILE A 167 16.94 -24.45 -25.43
C ILE A 167 16.05 -24.07 -24.24
N TYR A 168 16.35 -24.60 -23.05
CA TYR A 168 15.86 -24.03 -21.81
C TYR A 168 16.92 -23.06 -21.31
N PRO A 169 16.68 -21.74 -21.33
CA PRO A 169 17.64 -20.81 -20.76
C PRO A 169 17.78 -20.93 -19.23
N VAL A 170 16.99 -21.75 -18.53
CA VAL A 170 16.99 -21.78 -17.05
C VAL A 170 16.78 -23.19 -16.47
N ARG A 171 17.79 -24.07 -16.56
CA ARG A 171 17.90 -25.41 -15.90
C ARG A 171 16.75 -26.41 -16.20
N PRO A 172 17.03 -27.73 -16.18
CA PRO A 172 15.96 -28.72 -16.20
C PRO A 172 15.04 -28.51 -14.98
N PRO A 173 13.69 -28.51 -15.15
CA PRO A 173 12.77 -28.25 -14.06
C PRO A 173 13.01 -29.25 -12.94
N GLN A 174 13.27 -28.76 -11.72
CA GLN A 174 13.27 -29.62 -10.53
C GLN A 174 11.84 -30.19 -10.34
N ARG A 175 11.59 -31.39 -10.87
CA ARG A 175 10.45 -32.31 -10.65
C ARG A 175 9.01 -31.76 -10.73
N ARG A 176 8.75 -30.51 -11.13
CA ARG A 176 7.38 -29.97 -11.32
C ARG A 176 7.28 -29.08 -12.58
N PRO A 177 7.09 -29.68 -13.78
CA PRO A 177 7.12 -28.97 -15.07
C PRO A 177 5.98 -27.96 -15.33
N TRP A 178 4.99 -27.87 -14.44
CA TRP A 178 3.73 -27.15 -14.71
C TRP A 178 3.67 -25.69 -14.21
N LYS A 179 4.76 -25.09 -13.71
CA LYS A 179 4.68 -23.80 -13.00
C LYS A 179 5.58 -22.66 -13.49
N SER A 180 6.58 -22.90 -14.33
CA SER A 180 7.38 -21.82 -14.92
C SER A 180 6.67 -21.31 -16.17
N THR A 181 6.05 -20.14 -16.05
CA THR A 181 5.35 -19.48 -17.16
C THR A 181 6.29 -18.54 -17.91
N GLU A 182 7.51 -18.97 -18.24
CA GLU A 182 8.48 -18.11 -18.91
C GLU A 182 8.10 -17.91 -20.38
N GLN A 183 8.17 -16.68 -20.87
CA GLN A 183 8.06 -16.35 -22.29
C GLN A 183 9.45 -16.10 -22.84
N SER A 184 9.78 -16.74 -23.96
CA SER A 184 11.06 -16.59 -24.64
C SER A 184 10.87 -15.98 -26.01
N TYR A 185 11.56 -14.88 -26.30
CA TYR A 185 11.49 -14.18 -27.57
C TYR A 185 12.85 -14.26 -28.28
N PRO A 186 13.00 -15.09 -29.31
CA PRO A 186 14.24 -15.13 -30.07
C PRO A 186 14.41 -13.88 -30.92
N PHE A 187 15.66 -13.57 -31.21
CA PHE A 187 16.03 -12.66 -32.27
C PHE A 187 17.44 -12.99 -32.73
N LEU A 188 17.75 -12.68 -33.98
CA LEU A 188 19.10 -12.74 -34.50
C LEU A 188 19.73 -11.36 -34.36
N TYR A 189 20.96 -11.31 -33.88
CA TYR A 189 21.78 -10.10 -33.89
C TYR A 189 23.13 -10.41 -34.51
N ASN A 190 23.43 -9.79 -35.66
CA ASN A 190 24.63 -10.06 -36.46
C ASN A 190 24.85 -11.57 -36.73
N GLY A 191 23.77 -12.29 -37.06
CA GLY A 191 23.80 -13.73 -37.38
C GLY A 191 23.92 -14.67 -36.18
N LYS A 192 23.96 -14.15 -34.95
CA LYS A 192 23.94 -14.96 -33.71
C LYS A 192 22.53 -14.99 -33.12
N LEU A 193 22.15 -16.13 -32.53
CA LEU A 193 20.85 -16.29 -31.88
C LEU A 193 20.90 -15.81 -30.43
N TYR A 194 19.94 -14.95 -30.10
CA TYR A 194 19.70 -14.49 -28.74
C TYR A 194 18.25 -14.76 -28.35
N ILE A 195 18.02 -14.90 -27.05
CA ILE A 195 16.68 -15.08 -26.48
C ILE A 195 16.51 -14.09 -25.34
N VAL A 196 15.46 -13.28 -25.42
CA VAL A 196 14.97 -12.56 -24.25
C VAL A 196 14.08 -13.50 -23.45
N VAL A 197 14.41 -13.70 -22.19
CA VAL A 197 13.57 -14.45 -21.27
C VAL A 197 12.81 -13.49 -20.37
N GLU A 198 11.48 -13.59 -20.46
CA GLU A 198 10.55 -12.94 -19.55
C GLU A 198 9.99 -14.00 -18.61
N THR A 199 10.39 -13.96 -17.34
CA THR A 199 9.78 -14.83 -16.34
C THR A 199 8.36 -14.32 -16.02
N VAL A 200 7.36 -14.71 -16.80
CA VAL A 200 5.97 -14.55 -16.38
C VAL A 200 5.79 -15.54 -15.23
N GLN A 201 5.34 -15.07 -14.08
CA GLN A 201 4.78 -15.95 -13.05
C GLN A 201 3.28 -15.64 -13.04
N ARG A 202 2.41 -16.67 -13.15
CA ARG A 202 0.95 -16.48 -13.18
C ARG A 202 0.50 -15.44 -12.14
N GLY A 203 -0.02 -14.31 -12.62
CA GLY A 203 -0.63 -13.27 -11.77
C GLY A 203 0.30 -12.19 -11.24
N THR A 204 1.55 -12.07 -11.72
CA THR A 204 2.48 -11.03 -11.27
C THR A 204 3.04 -10.23 -12.44
N THR A 205 2.38 -9.11 -12.79
CA THR A 205 2.88 -8.12 -13.77
C THR A 205 4.17 -7.43 -13.31
N PHE A 206 4.64 -7.73 -12.09
CA PHE A 206 5.86 -7.19 -11.51
C PHE A 206 7.17 -7.79 -12.00
N LYS A 207 7.17 -8.98 -12.58
CA LYS A 207 8.45 -9.62 -12.92
C LYS A 207 9.06 -9.17 -14.25
N ASN A 208 8.41 -8.20 -14.90
CA ASN A 208 9.02 -7.39 -15.97
C ASN A 208 9.98 -6.32 -15.44
N ARG A 209 10.36 -6.33 -14.14
CA ARG A 209 11.42 -5.46 -13.62
C ARG A 209 12.72 -5.64 -14.36
N SER A 210 12.99 -6.84 -14.85
CA SER A 210 14.22 -7.09 -15.58
C SER A 210 14.02 -8.07 -16.74
N LYS A 211 14.94 -8.03 -17.70
CA LYS A 211 14.97 -8.89 -18.88
C LYS A 211 16.34 -9.54 -18.95
N ASN A 212 16.36 -10.87 -18.88
CA ASN A 212 17.57 -11.62 -19.12
C ASN A 212 17.70 -11.87 -20.62
N ILE A 213 18.88 -11.62 -21.15
CA ILE A 213 19.21 -11.87 -22.55
C ILE A 213 20.25 -12.98 -22.57
N PHE A 214 19.92 -14.06 -23.25
CA PHE A 214 20.79 -15.21 -23.40
C PHE A 214 21.30 -15.29 -24.83
N ARG A 215 22.58 -15.62 -25.01
CA ARG A 215 23.14 -16.04 -26.30
C ARG A 215 23.05 -17.56 -26.38
N VAL A 216 22.54 -18.04 -27.50
CA VAL A 216 22.43 -19.48 -27.78
C VAL A 216 23.52 -19.87 -28.77
N SER A 217 24.39 -20.80 -28.38
CA SER A 217 25.41 -21.37 -29.26
C SER A 217 24.82 -22.41 -30.22
N PRO A 218 25.56 -22.80 -31.28
CA PRO A 218 25.07 -23.76 -32.26
C PRO A 218 24.75 -25.16 -31.71
N ASP A 219 25.25 -25.53 -30.54
CA ASP A 219 24.91 -26.77 -29.82
C ASP A 219 23.67 -26.63 -28.93
N GLY A 220 23.10 -25.42 -28.82
CA GLY A 220 21.92 -25.15 -28.01
C GLY A 220 22.21 -24.72 -26.57
N GLU A 221 23.49 -24.60 -26.18
CA GLU A 221 23.82 -24.05 -24.86
C GLU A 221 23.45 -22.55 -24.80
N ALA A 222 22.82 -22.15 -23.70
CA ALA A 222 22.42 -20.77 -23.46
C ALA A 222 23.30 -20.16 -22.36
N SER A 223 23.91 -19.01 -22.65
CA SER A 223 24.69 -18.23 -21.70
C SER A 223 24.05 -16.86 -21.48
N ASN A 224 23.88 -16.44 -20.23
CA ASN A 224 23.36 -15.11 -19.92
C ASN A 224 24.39 -14.07 -20.36
N VAL A 225 23.99 -13.15 -21.22
CA VAL A 225 24.85 -12.08 -21.76
C VAL A 225 24.61 -10.80 -21.00
N CYS A 226 23.35 -10.52 -20.63
CA CYS A 226 23.02 -9.39 -19.79
C CYS A 226 21.62 -9.46 -19.16
N LEU A 227 21.49 -8.69 -18.08
CA LEU A 227 20.29 -8.40 -17.34
C LEU A 227 19.98 -6.89 -17.47
N ILE A 228 18.87 -6.57 -18.13
CA ILE A 228 18.39 -5.18 -18.24
C ILE A 228 17.34 -4.96 -17.16
N GLU A 229 17.49 -3.95 -16.31
CA GLU A 229 16.41 -3.47 -15.45
C GLU A 229 15.50 -2.53 -16.24
N LEU A 230 14.21 -2.84 -16.28
CA LEU A 230 13.17 -2.01 -16.89
C LEU A 230 12.40 -1.18 -15.88
N MET A 231 12.43 -1.55 -14.61
CA MET A 231 11.73 -0.84 -13.56
C MET A 231 12.28 -1.23 -12.21
N GLN A 232 12.54 -0.23 -11.38
CA GLN A 232 12.92 -0.43 -9.99
C GLN A 232 11.70 -0.26 -9.07
N PRO A 233 11.60 -1.02 -7.96
CA PRO A 233 10.56 -0.81 -6.95
C PRO A 233 10.66 0.59 -6.38
N PHE A 234 9.52 1.24 -6.12
CA PHE A 234 9.52 2.57 -5.50
C PHE A 234 10.36 2.60 -4.22
N GLU A 235 10.27 1.55 -3.40
CA GLU A 235 11.04 1.43 -2.16
C GLU A 235 12.56 1.42 -2.36
N ASP A 236 13.03 1.05 -3.55
CA ASP A 236 14.44 0.96 -3.90
C ASP A 236 14.89 2.19 -4.72
N THR A 237 13.97 3.06 -5.16
CA THR A 237 14.30 4.26 -5.93
C THR A 237 14.74 5.42 -5.03
N ASN A 238 15.68 6.24 -5.52
CA ASN A 238 16.01 7.53 -4.91
C ASN A 238 14.80 8.48 -4.86
N ALA A 239 13.80 8.26 -5.71
CA ALA A 239 12.58 9.06 -5.72
C ALA A 239 11.82 8.96 -4.38
N LYS A 240 11.95 7.85 -3.65
CA LYS A 240 11.40 7.70 -2.31
C LYS A 240 11.83 8.86 -1.41
N ASN A 241 13.07 9.33 -1.55
CA ASN A 241 13.65 10.39 -0.74
C ASN A 241 13.09 11.78 -1.11
N GLU A 242 12.77 11.99 -2.40
CA GLU A 242 12.15 13.25 -2.86
C GLU A 242 10.62 13.26 -2.72
N LEU A 243 10.01 12.09 -2.62
CA LEU A 243 8.56 11.88 -2.63
C LEU A 243 8.06 11.39 -1.27
N SER A 244 8.28 12.21 -0.24
CA SER A 244 7.99 11.85 1.13
C SER A 244 6.50 11.82 1.45
N PHE A 245 5.72 12.76 0.90
CA PHE A 245 4.27 12.75 1.06
C PHE A 245 3.62 11.58 0.32
N PHE A 246 4.13 11.24 -0.87
CA PHE A 246 3.71 10.07 -1.61
C PHE A 246 4.15 8.77 -0.93
N SER A 247 5.34 8.74 -0.30
CA SER A 247 5.77 7.61 0.53
C SER A 247 4.84 7.38 1.72
N ALA A 248 4.45 8.45 2.42
CA ALA A 248 3.46 8.38 3.49
C ALA A 248 2.09 7.90 2.96
N TYR A 249 1.66 8.39 1.80
CA TYR A 249 0.44 7.93 1.12
C TYR A 249 0.48 6.45 0.76
N HIS A 250 1.57 6.00 0.14
CA HIS A 250 1.80 4.60 -0.22
C HIS A 250 1.75 3.70 1.01
N LYS A 251 2.37 4.12 2.11
CA LYS A 251 2.30 3.44 3.40
C LYS A 251 0.86 3.35 3.90
N THR A 252 0.11 4.46 3.92
CA THR A 252 -1.31 4.46 4.31
C THR A 252 -2.12 3.44 3.53
N VAL A 253 -1.99 3.42 2.20
CA VAL A 253 -2.70 2.45 1.34
C VAL A 253 -2.34 1.01 1.68
N ARG A 254 -1.06 0.72 1.95
CA ARG A 254 -0.60 -0.62 2.34
C ARG A 254 -1.12 -1.06 3.70
N GLU A 255 -1.14 -0.16 4.68
CA GLU A 255 -1.66 -0.46 6.02
C GLU A 255 -3.18 -0.69 5.98
N MET A 256 -3.93 0.15 5.23
CA MET A 256 -5.37 -0.02 5.02
C MET A 256 -5.72 -1.37 4.38
N THR A 257 -4.94 -1.79 3.39
CA THR A 257 -5.21 -3.03 2.65
C THR A 257 -4.65 -4.28 3.35
N ARG A 258 -3.87 -4.12 4.43
CA ARG A 258 -3.22 -5.22 5.20
C ARG A 258 -2.45 -6.20 4.32
N VAL A 259 -1.94 -5.70 3.21
CA VAL A 259 -1.21 -6.48 2.22
C VAL A 259 0.23 -6.81 2.67
N LYS A 260 0.64 -6.29 3.82
CA LYS A 260 1.96 -6.50 4.42
C LYS A 260 1.98 -7.84 5.15
N ASP A 261 2.78 -8.78 4.65
CA ASP A 261 3.32 -9.91 5.41
C ASP A 261 2.30 -10.81 6.14
N SER A 262 1.04 -10.83 5.71
CA SER A 262 0.05 -11.69 6.35
C SER A 262 0.46 -13.15 6.15
N ILE A 263 0.66 -13.89 7.24
CA ILE A 263 1.00 -15.33 7.21
C ILE A 263 -0.02 -16.18 6.39
N CYS A 264 -1.18 -15.60 6.06
CA CYS A 264 -2.13 -16.04 5.02
C CYS A 264 -1.56 -16.24 3.62
N ILE A 265 -0.39 -15.67 3.34
CA ILE A 265 0.26 -15.55 2.03
C ILE A 265 1.08 -16.80 1.69
N GLN A 266 1.00 -17.90 2.43
CA GLN A 266 1.79 -19.09 2.06
C GLN A 266 1.36 -19.74 0.72
N SER A 267 0.17 -19.44 0.19
CA SER A 267 -0.14 -19.76 -1.20
C SER A 267 0.31 -18.61 -2.12
N HIS A 268 1.26 -18.87 -3.03
CA HIS A 268 1.71 -17.95 -4.08
C HIS A 268 0.60 -17.46 -5.05
N THR A 269 -0.66 -17.83 -4.79
CA THR A 269 -1.83 -17.60 -5.62
C THR A 269 -2.96 -16.88 -4.87
N SER A 270 -2.75 -16.38 -3.64
CA SER A 270 -3.82 -15.63 -2.96
C SER A 270 -4.16 -14.33 -3.71
N PRO A 271 -5.44 -13.92 -3.78
CA PRO A 271 -5.84 -12.62 -4.31
C PRO A 271 -5.04 -11.44 -3.72
N ASP A 272 -4.76 -11.48 -2.42
CA ASP A 272 -4.03 -10.43 -1.69
C ASP A 272 -2.59 -10.28 -2.19
N GLN A 273 -1.88 -11.40 -2.44
CA GLN A 273 -0.54 -11.33 -3.04
C GLN A 273 -0.55 -10.68 -4.42
N ARG A 274 -1.55 -11.02 -5.24
CA ARG A 274 -1.69 -10.43 -6.58
C ARG A 274 -1.97 -8.94 -6.47
N ALA A 275 -2.80 -8.53 -5.52
CA ALA A 275 -3.06 -7.12 -5.25
C ALA A 275 -1.81 -6.40 -4.70
N ALA A 276 -1.04 -6.99 -3.80
CA ALA A 276 0.26 -6.47 -3.35
C ALA A 276 1.20 -6.14 -4.49
N LYS A 277 1.32 -7.11 -5.40
CA LYS A 277 2.17 -7.01 -6.56
C LYS A 277 1.55 -6.06 -7.59
N ARG A 278 0.24 -5.99 -7.75
CA ARG A 278 -0.34 -4.97 -8.63
C ARG A 278 -0.10 -3.56 -8.07
N GLY A 279 -0.35 -3.38 -6.78
CA GLY A 279 -0.19 -2.13 -6.05
C GLY A 279 1.24 -1.59 -6.12
N LYS A 280 2.24 -2.39 -5.72
CA LYS A 280 3.65 -1.95 -5.77
C LYS A 280 4.03 -1.57 -7.23
N LEU A 281 3.45 -2.22 -8.26
CA LEU A 281 3.84 -2.04 -9.66
C LEU A 281 3.32 -0.71 -10.13
N LEU A 282 2.07 -0.41 -9.79
CA LEU A 282 1.47 0.88 -10.02
C LEU A 282 2.28 1.98 -9.31
N THR A 283 2.72 1.77 -8.06
CA THR A 283 3.59 2.72 -7.36
C THR A 283 4.88 2.99 -8.12
N ALA A 284 5.57 1.94 -8.60
CA ALA A 284 6.80 2.11 -9.38
C ALA A 284 6.53 2.82 -10.72
N MET A 285 5.41 2.52 -11.39
CA MET A 285 4.99 3.19 -12.62
C MET A 285 4.67 4.67 -12.40
N MET A 286 4.04 5.04 -11.27
CA MET A 286 3.76 6.44 -10.93
C MET A 286 5.03 7.29 -10.92
N VAL A 287 6.12 6.73 -10.45
CA VAL A 287 7.38 7.47 -10.31
C VAL A 287 8.24 7.43 -11.57
N SER A 288 8.19 6.33 -12.33
CA SER A 288 9.10 6.10 -13.44
C SER A 288 8.47 6.35 -14.81
N ARG A 289 7.15 6.15 -14.97
CA ARG A 289 6.39 6.26 -16.22
C ARG A 289 4.94 6.66 -15.97
N PRO A 290 4.67 7.85 -15.41
CA PRO A 290 3.32 8.18 -14.96
C PRO A 290 2.28 8.13 -16.11
N TRP A 291 2.64 8.48 -17.35
CA TRP A 291 1.73 8.43 -18.51
C TRP A 291 1.22 7.03 -18.84
N ALA A 292 1.92 5.97 -18.44
CA ALA A 292 1.52 4.60 -18.68
C ALA A 292 0.36 4.13 -17.77
N LEU A 293 -0.02 4.93 -16.77
CA LEU A 293 -1.14 4.63 -15.88
C LEU A 293 -2.49 4.78 -16.60
N ASN A 294 -2.69 5.91 -17.29
CA ASN A 294 -3.96 6.24 -17.94
C ASN A 294 -4.37 5.16 -18.95
N LYS A 295 -3.46 4.80 -19.87
CA LYS A 295 -3.73 3.76 -20.87
C LYS A 295 -4.01 2.39 -20.29
N ARG A 296 -3.45 2.08 -19.12
CA ARG A 296 -3.73 0.79 -18.47
C ARG A 296 -5.16 0.75 -17.94
N TRP A 297 -5.69 1.87 -17.47
CA TRP A 297 -7.07 1.96 -17.00
C TRP A 297 -8.05 1.96 -18.16
N GLU A 298 -7.75 2.69 -19.23
CA GLU A 298 -8.52 2.66 -20.49
C GLU A 298 -8.48 1.29 -21.17
N ALA A 299 -7.31 0.62 -21.24
CA ALA A 299 -7.18 -0.71 -21.84
C ALA A 299 -7.87 -1.81 -21.02
N MET A 300 -8.10 -1.58 -19.72
CA MET A 300 -9.00 -2.41 -18.92
C MET A 300 -10.49 -2.15 -19.26
N GLY A 301 -10.78 -1.26 -20.21
CA GLY A 301 -12.09 -0.85 -20.75
C GLY A 301 -12.91 -1.93 -21.46
N ARG A 302 -12.91 -3.17 -20.95
CA ARG A 302 -14.05 -4.06 -21.12
C ARG A 302 -15.07 -3.73 -20.03
N THR A 303 -16.35 -3.93 -20.28
CA THR A 303 -17.48 -3.66 -19.37
C THR A 303 -17.30 -4.12 -17.92
N GLU A 304 -16.42 -5.09 -17.64
CA GLU A 304 -16.00 -5.46 -16.29
C GLU A 304 -15.07 -4.44 -15.57
N GLY A 305 -14.27 -3.67 -16.29
CA GLY A 305 -13.29 -2.71 -15.75
C GLY A 305 -13.95 -1.48 -15.12
N GLY A 306 -14.89 -0.84 -15.83
CA GLY A 306 -15.67 0.29 -15.29
C GLY A 306 -16.57 -0.14 -14.12
N PHE A 307 -17.17 -1.33 -14.21
CA PHE A 307 -17.90 -1.93 -13.09
C PHE A 307 -16.97 -2.14 -11.88
N ARG A 308 -15.77 -2.70 -12.09
CA ARG A 308 -14.80 -2.92 -11.02
C ARG A 308 -14.28 -1.61 -10.43
N GLU A 309 -14.05 -0.57 -11.23
CA GLU A 309 -13.57 0.71 -10.73
C GLU A 309 -14.65 1.42 -9.89
N GLY A 310 -15.88 1.53 -10.39
CA GLY A 310 -17.00 2.08 -9.63
C GLY A 310 -17.27 1.28 -8.35
N PHE A 311 -17.24 -0.05 -8.45
CA PHE A 311 -17.36 -0.96 -7.31
C PHE A 311 -16.22 -0.76 -6.29
N GLN A 312 -14.97 -0.65 -6.75
CA GLN A 312 -13.81 -0.44 -5.88
C GLN A 312 -13.89 0.93 -5.19
N LYS A 313 -14.19 1.99 -5.93
CA LYS A 313 -14.38 3.34 -5.39
C LYS A 313 -15.48 3.35 -4.33
N LYS A 314 -16.64 2.75 -4.62
CA LYS A 314 -17.75 2.64 -3.65
C LYS A 314 -17.33 1.81 -2.44
N HIS A 315 -16.71 0.65 -2.65
CA HIS A 315 -16.26 -0.19 -1.54
C HIS A 315 -15.24 0.53 -0.65
N PHE A 316 -14.26 1.24 -1.21
CA PHE A 316 -13.32 2.02 -0.40
C PHE A 316 -14.02 3.18 0.33
N SER A 317 -15.00 3.81 -0.28
CA SER A 317 -15.83 4.82 0.40
C SER A 317 -16.61 4.21 1.57
N ASP A 318 -17.13 3.00 1.41
CA ASP A 318 -17.94 2.32 2.42
C ASP A 318 -17.10 1.60 3.48
N TRP A 319 -15.88 1.20 3.12
CA TRP A 319 -14.94 0.49 3.98
C TRP A 319 -14.66 1.23 5.28
N LYS A 320 -14.64 2.56 5.23
CA LYS A 320 -14.47 3.41 6.43
C LYS A 320 -15.55 3.17 7.49
N TYR A 321 -16.71 2.63 7.12
CA TYR A 321 -17.80 2.32 8.04
C TYR A 321 -17.78 0.88 8.56
N GLN A 322 -16.76 0.08 8.22
CA GLN A 322 -16.65 -1.29 8.71
C GLN A 322 -16.36 -1.36 10.21
N ASP A 323 -15.52 -0.45 10.71
CA ASP A 323 -15.12 -0.37 12.10
C ASP A 323 -14.45 1.00 12.39
N VAL A 324 -14.19 1.25 13.69
CA VAL A 324 -13.56 2.48 14.19
C VAL A 324 -12.17 2.75 13.60
N TRP A 325 -11.37 1.69 13.42
CA TRP A 325 -10.02 1.81 12.87
C TRP A 325 -10.08 2.17 11.39
N SER A 326 -10.92 1.50 10.62
CA SER A 326 -11.15 1.77 9.20
C SER A 326 -11.63 3.22 8.99
N TYR A 327 -12.50 3.73 9.87
CA TYR A 327 -12.94 5.12 9.81
C TYR A 327 -11.79 6.13 10.01
N ARG A 328 -10.92 5.89 11.00
CA ARG A 328 -9.73 6.73 11.23
C ARG A 328 -8.79 6.68 10.04
N GLU A 329 -8.43 5.48 9.57
CA GLU A 329 -7.47 5.34 8.45
C GLU A 329 -8.01 5.96 7.16
N ALA A 330 -9.32 6.00 6.94
CA ALA A 330 -9.89 6.77 5.83
C ALA A 330 -9.59 8.28 5.95
N GLY A 331 -9.69 8.86 7.15
CA GLY A 331 -9.27 10.25 7.39
C GLY A 331 -7.76 10.49 7.24
N VAL A 332 -6.93 9.48 7.57
CA VAL A 332 -5.48 9.48 7.32
C VAL A 332 -5.22 9.48 5.81
N LEU A 333 -5.93 8.63 5.06
CA LEU A 333 -5.84 8.53 3.62
C LEU A 333 -6.20 9.85 2.94
N ASP A 334 -7.28 10.51 3.35
CA ASP A 334 -7.69 11.79 2.77
C ASP A 334 -6.64 12.89 2.97
N SER A 335 -5.96 12.89 4.12
CA SER A 335 -4.83 13.79 4.37
C SER A 335 -3.63 13.46 3.48
N ALA A 336 -3.29 12.18 3.37
CA ALA A 336 -2.19 11.73 2.55
C ALA A 336 -2.40 11.96 1.05
N ARG A 337 -3.63 11.75 0.54
CA ARG A 337 -4.01 12.00 -0.85
C ARG A 337 -3.74 13.44 -1.27
N ARG A 338 -4.20 14.41 -0.48
CA ARG A 338 -4.03 15.85 -0.78
C ARG A 338 -2.56 16.24 -0.92
N ASP A 339 -1.73 15.74 0.00
CA ASP A 339 -0.32 16.09 0.05
C ASP A 339 0.47 15.36 -1.04
N ALA A 340 0.18 14.07 -1.28
CA ALA A 340 0.76 13.27 -2.35
C ALA A 340 0.42 13.81 -3.75
N LYS A 341 -0.83 14.24 -4.01
CA LYS A 341 -1.22 14.84 -5.30
C LYS A 341 -0.34 16.05 -5.62
N ARG A 342 -0.20 16.99 -4.69
CA ARG A 342 0.63 18.20 -4.90
C ARG A 342 2.11 17.88 -5.06
N GLU A 343 2.62 16.88 -4.36
CA GLU A 343 4.01 16.44 -4.49
C GLU A 343 4.25 15.79 -5.87
N LEU A 344 3.39 14.85 -6.27
CA LEU A 344 3.45 14.21 -7.59
C LEU A 344 3.26 15.20 -8.74
N THR A 345 2.35 16.17 -8.65
CA THR A 345 2.21 17.22 -9.68
C THR A 345 3.53 17.97 -9.88
N ARG A 346 4.21 18.36 -8.79
CA ARG A 346 5.52 19.03 -8.89
C ARG A 346 6.59 18.11 -9.46
N TYR A 347 6.61 16.86 -9.02
CA TYR A 347 7.54 15.84 -9.51
C TYR A 347 7.36 15.60 -11.02
N TYR A 348 6.12 15.50 -11.50
CA TYR A 348 5.83 15.28 -12.91
C TYR A 348 6.23 16.46 -13.79
N LYS A 349 5.94 17.69 -13.35
CA LYS A 349 6.44 18.91 -14.02
C LYS A 349 7.97 18.91 -14.11
N LYS A 350 8.64 18.61 -12.99
CA LYS A 350 10.10 18.69 -12.88
C LYS A 350 10.81 17.67 -13.78
N TYR A 351 10.32 16.42 -13.81
CA TYR A 351 11.07 15.31 -14.40
C TYR A 351 10.51 14.78 -15.72
N PHE A 352 9.28 15.14 -16.08
CA PHE A 352 8.63 14.65 -17.30
C PHE A 352 8.13 15.76 -18.21
N ASP A 353 8.51 17.02 -17.95
CA ASP A 353 8.18 18.19 -18.79
C ASP A 353 6.68 18.32 -19.10
N MET A 354 5.84 17.93 -18.14
CA MET A 354 4.38 17.99 -18.25
C MET A 354 3.87 19.39 -17.93
N SER A 355 2.80 19.81 -18.61
CA SER A 355 2.08 21.04 -18.25
C SER A 355 1.44 20.91 -16.85
N ASP A 356 1.08 22.05 -16.25
CA ASP A 356 0.47 22.08 -14.91
C ASP A 356 -0.84 21.29 -14.86
N GLU A 357 -1.66 21.39 -15.90
CA GLU A 357 -2.94 20.69 -16.01
C GLU A 357 -2.75 19.18 -16.19
N GLU A 358 -1.88 18.76 -17.12
CA GLU A 358 -1.57 17.35 -17.36
C GLU A 358 -0.95 16.69 -16.12
N ALA A 359 0.02 17.36 -15.49
CA ALA A 359 0.67 16.87 -14.28
C ALA A 359 -0.31 16.77 -13.09
N ALA A 360 -1.24 17.73 -12.96
CA ALA A 360 -2.26 17.70 -11.93
C ALA A 360 -3.26 16.56 -12.15
N GLN A 361 -3.77 16.41 -13.37
CA GLN A 361 -4.70 15.33 -13.71
C GLN A 361 -4.06 13.96 -13.51
N LEU A 362 -2.83 13.77 -14.01
CA LEU A 362 -2.13 12.50 -13.89
C LEU A 362 -1.76 12.15 -12.44
N ALA A 363 -1.47 13.16 -11.61
CA ALA A 363 -1.25 12.97 -10.18
C ALA A 363 -2.55 12.62 -9.44
N ASP A 364 -3.67 13.25 -9.81
CA ASP A 364 -4.99 12.95 -9.27
C ASP A 364 -5.38 11.50 -9.57
N ASP A 365 -5.31 11.13 -10.85
CA ASP A 365 -5.48 9.79 -11.37
C ASP A 365 -4.63 8.83 -10.56
N ALA A 366 -3.30 8.99 -10.58
CA ALA A 366 -2.34 8.13 -9.89
C ALA A 366 -2.72 7.88 -8.43
N VAL A 367 -2.99 8.95 -7.69
CA VAL A 367 -3.37 8.86 -6.28
C VAL A 367 -4.70 8.11 -6.14
N GLU A 368 -5.74 8.44 -6.89
CA GLU A 368 -7.04 7.77 -6.74
C GLU A 368 -7.05 6.30 -7.20
N GLY A 369 -6.20 5.93 -8.15
CA GLY A 369 -6.10 4.55 -8.66
C GLY A 369 -5.29 3.60 -7.79
N LEU A 370 -4.37 4.12 -6.96
CA LEU A 370 -3.44 3.29 -6.19
C LEU A 370 -4.13 2.29 -5.23
N PRO A 371 -5.18 2.67 -4.45
CA PRO A 371 -5.86 1.75 -3.55
C PRO A 371 -6.46 0.55 -4.30
N GLY A 372 -7.05 0.78 -5.50
CA GLY A 372 -7.55 -0.28 -6.37
C GLY A 372 -6.46 -1.24 -6.87
N GLY A 373 -5.21 -0.77 -6.91
CA GLY A 373 -4.02 -1.60 -7.14
C GLY A 373 -3.77 -2.62 -6.04
N TYR A 374 -3.92 -2.19 -4.79
CA TYR A 374 -3.73 -3.01 -3.58
C TYR A 374 -4.98 -3.78 -3.13
N TYR A 375 -6.05 -3.71 -3.91
CA TYR A 375 -7.33 -4.30 -3.56
C TYR A 375 -7.54 -5.72 -4.11
N SER A 376 -7.85 -6.68 -3.22
CA SER A 376 -8.08 -8.09 -3.53
C SER A 376 -9.51 -8.53 -3.18
N LEU A 377 -10.47 -8.20 -4.05
CA LEU A 377 -11.87 -8.67 -4.07
C LEU A 377 -12.74 -8.38 -2.81
N GLY A 378 -13.84 -7.66 -3.04
CA GLY A 378 -14.92 -7.46 -2.08
C GLY A 378 -15.96 -8.56 -2.16
N VAL A 379 -15.57 -9.83 -2.11
CA VAL A 379 -16.53 -10.96 -2.25
C VAL A 379 -17.64 -10.90 -1.20
N TYR A 380 -17.37 -10.24 -0.07
CA TYR A 380 -18.31 -10.03 1.03
C TYR A 380 -18.92 -8.63 1.09
N TYR A 381 -18.58 -7.75 0.15
CA TYR A 381 -19.11 -6.39 0.13
C TYR A 381 -20.52 -6.37 -0.48
N GLU A 382 -21.46 -5.82 0.28
CA GLU A 382 -22.84 -5.62 -0.13
C GLU A 382 -22.97 -4.25 -0.81
N GLN A 383 -22.75 -4.21 -2.12
CA GLN A 383 -22.75 -2.97 -2.89
C GLN A 383 -24.01 -2.13 -2.72
N ASN A 384 -25.16 -2.77 -2.50
CA ASN A 384 -26.45 -2.11 -2.36
C ASN A 384 -26.75 -1.64 -0.92
N LYS A 385 -25.90 -1.96 0.06
CA LYS A 385 -26.10 -1.50 1.42
C LYS A 385 -25.82 0.00 1.50
N ASP A 386 -26.75 0.71 2.14
CA ASP A 386 -26.58 2.12 2.46
C ASP A 386 -25.75 2.24 3.73
N PHE A 387 -24.44 2.48 3.56
CA PHE A 387 -23.55 2.74 4.67
C PHE A 387 -23.61 4.20 5.14
N ASP A 388 -24.25 5.11 4.41
CA ASP A 388 -24.35 6.51 4.83
C ASP A 388 -25.26 6.67 6.05
N ALA A 389 -26.21 5.76 6.28
CA ALA A 389 -26.95 5.70 7.55
C ALA A 389 -26.02 5.49 8.77
N LEU A 390 -24.91 4.75 8.63
CA LEU A 390 -23.92 4.59 9.72
C LEU A 390 -23.15 5.88 10.00
N LYS A 391 -23.11 6.83 9.05
CA LYS A 391 -22.52 8.15 9.29
C LYS A 391 -23.20 8.85 10.47
N GLY A 392 -24.53 8.69 10.61
CA GLY A 392 -25.30 9.22 11.74
C GLY A 392 -24.82 8.71 13.09
N LEU A 393 -24.47 7.41 13.18
CA LEU A 393 -23.92 6.82 14.41
C LEU A 393 -22.56 7.42 14.74
N ILE A 394 -21.75 7.71 13.72
CA ILE A 394 -20.42 8.29 13.91
C ILE A 394 -20.54 9.74 14.36
N ASP A 395 -21.35 10.55 13.69
CA ASP A 395 -21.37 11.99 13.92
C ASP A 395 -22.45 12.48 14.89
N GLY A 396 -23.22 11.58 15.49
CA GLY A 396 -24.19 11.96 16.51
C GLY A 396 -25.50 12.46 15.94
N THR A 397 -25.79 12.19 14.66
CA THR A 397 -27.03 12.62 13.99
C THR A 397 -27.99 11.46 13.72
N PHE A 398 -27.75 10.26 14.26
CA PHE A 398 -28.66 9.13 14.08
C PHE A 398 -29.95 9.35 14.87
N SER A 399 -31.09 9.34 14.18
CA SER A 399 -32.40 9.61 14.78
C SER A 399 -33.40 8.45 14.64
N ASP A 400 -33.24 7.58 13.64
CA ASP A 400 -34.15 6.46 13.39
C ASP A 400 -33.70 5.18 14.12
N TRP A 401 -33.77 5.22 15.45
CA TRP A 401 -33.41 4.09 16.32
C TRP A 401 -34.28 2.85 16.09
N SER A 402 -35.48 3.00 15.53
CA SER A 402 -36.34 1.89 15.10
C SER A 402 -35.76 1.09 13.93
N ALA A 403 -35.11 1.76 12.97
CA ALA A 403 -34.50 1.11 11.80
C ALA A 403 -33.11 0.52 12.06
N LEU A 404 -32.56 0.71 13.26
CA LEU A 404 -31.19 0.27 13.60
C LEU A 404 -31.01 -1.24 13.40
N GLY A 405 -32.01 -2.06 13.71
CA GLY A 405 -31.95 -3.51 13.52
C GLY A 405 -31.69 -3.92 12.07
N ASP A 406 -32.32 -3.24 11.12
CA ASP A 406 -32.16 -3.49 9.69
C ASP A 406 -30.80 -3.00 9.21
N LEU A 407 -30.36 -1.83 9.69
CA LEU A 407 -29.04 -1.28 9.38
C LEU A 407 -27.90 -2.18 9.86
N LEU A 408 -28.04 -2.84 11.00
CA LEU A 408 -27.05 -3.78 11.53
C LEU A 408 -27.05 -5.14 10.81
N THR A 409 -28.05 -5.43 9.98
CA THR A 409 -28.16 -6.69 9.27
C THR A 409 -27.32 -6.66 7.99
N LEU A 410 -26.45 -7.67 7.79
CA LEU A 410 -25.75 -7.90 6.51
C LEU A 410 -26.43 -8.99 5.68
N LYS A 411 -26.01 -9.10 4.42
CA LYS A 411 -26.24 -10.27 3.56
C LYS A 411 -26.13 -11.57 4.36
N ARG A 412 -27.19 -12.41 4.29
CA ARG A 412 -27.42 -13.64 5.07
C ARG A 412 -27.95 -13.44 6.50
N GLN A 413 -28.60 -12.31 6.78
CA GLN A 413 -29.34 -12.06 8.02
C GLN A 413 -28.49 -12.12 9.31
N LYS A 414 -27.16 -11.97 9.20
CA LYS A 414 -26.30 -11.86 10.37
C LYS A 414 -26.34 -10.40 10.86
N LYS A 415 -26.85 -10.19 12.07
CA LYS A 415 -26.70 -8.91 12.78
C LYS A 415 -25.23 -8.72 13.16
N ILE A 416 -24.73 -7.51 12.94
CA ILE A 416 -23.35 -7.10 13.23
C ILE A 416 -23.42 -5.94 14.22
N PRO A 417 -23.59 -6.22 15.54
CA PRO A 417 -23.52 -5.20 16.57
C PRO A 417 -22.20 -4.41 16.53
N GLU A 418 -21.16 -4.93 15.87
CA GLU A 418 -19.87 -4.25 15.71
C GLU A 418 -19.98 -2.83 15.14
N TYR A 419 -20.98 -2.53 14.30
CA TYR A 419 -21.16 -1.17 13.79
C TYR A 419 -21.52 -0.16 14.88
N LEU A 420 -22.07 -0.60 16.01
CA LEU A 420 -22.35 0.28 17.16
C LEU A 420 -21.06 0.80 17.80
N LEU A 421 -19.92 0.13 17.59
CA LEU A 421 -18.61 0.62 18.03
C LEU A 421 -18.23 1.94 17.35
N LEU A 422 -18.82 2.26 16.19
CA LEU A 422 -18.63 3.54 15.50
C LEU A 422 -19.08 4.76 16.33
N MET A 423 -19.90 4.55 17.36
CA MET A 423 -20.33 5.60 18.29
C MET A 423 -19.22 6.05 19.26
N VAL A 424 -18.00 5.49 19.18
CA VAL A 424 -16.89 5.79 20.11
C VAL A 424 -16.57 7.28 20.25
N ASP A 425 -16.87 8.11 19.25
CA ASP A 425 -16.63 9.57 19.29
C ASP A 425 -17.82 10.38 19.81
N VAL A 426 -18.97 9.73 19.95
CA VAL A 426 -20.26 10.31 20.39
C VAL A 426 -20.98 9.30 21.30
N PRO A 427 -20.33 8.82 22.38
CA PRO A 427 -20.85 7.72 23.19
C PRO A 427 -22.16 8.08 23.93
N GLN A 428 -22.56 9.35 23.96
CA GLN A 428 -23.85 9.80 24.49
C GLN A 428 -25.03 9.12 23.78
N GLN A 429 -24.85 8.72 22.51
CA GLN A 429 -25.88 8.01 21.76
C GLN A 429 -26.23 6.63 22.30
N ILE A 430 -25.40 6.05 23.17
CA ILE A 430 -25.70 4.77 23.83
C ILE A 430 -27.02 4.85 24.60
N GLY A 431 -27.36 6.01 25.17
CA GLY A 431 -28.63 6.22 25.87
C GLY A 431 -29.87 6.14 24.98
N ASN A 432 -29.72 6.15 23.66
CA ASN A 432 -30.82 6.02 22.70
C ASN A 432 -30.97 4.60 22.14
N LEU A 433 -30.10 3.66 22.55
CA LEU A 433 -30.18 2.29 22.06
C LEU A 433 -31.47 1.61 22.53
N PRO A 434 -32.18 0.88 21.66
CA PRO A 434 -33.30 0.04 22.07
C PRO A 434 -32.84 -0.99 23.12
N ASP A 435 -33.70 -1.34 24.08
CA ASP A 435 -33.38 -2.29 25.18
C ASP A 435 -32.83 -3.65 24.70
N ALA A 436 -33.16 -4.05 23.47
CA ALA A 436 -32.66 -5.27 22.84
C ALA A 436 -31.15 -5.21 22.48
N LEU A 437 -30.54 -4.03 22.46
CA LEU A 437 -29.14 -3.76 22.16
C LEU A 437 -28.43 -3.23 23.41
N LYS A 438 -28.22 -4.11 24.39
CA LYS A 438 -27.53 -3.79 25.64
C LYS A 438 -26.03 -3.54 25.42
N ALA A 439 -25.42 -2.79 26.34
CA ALA A 439 -23.99 -2.44 26.34
C ALA A 439 -23.01 -3.64 26.28
N ASP A 440 -23.43 -4.81 26.77
CA ASP A 440 -22.68 -6.08 26.68
C ASP A 440 -22.65 -6.71 25.28
N THR A 441 -23.57 -6.30 24.40
CA THR A 441 -23.59 -6.76 23.02
C THR A 441 -22.73 -5.93 22.07
N ILE A 442 -22.23 -4.77 22.53
CA ILE A 442 -21.42 -3.84 21.73
C ILE A 442 -19.94 -4.24 21.78
N ILE A 443 -19.65 -5.38 21.17
CA ILE A 443 -18.30 -5.97 21.07
C ILE A 443 -18.00 -6.38 19.63
N ASN A 444 -16.73 -6.45 19.27
CA ASN A 444 -16.31 -7.05 18.00
C ASN A 444 -16.03 -8.56 18.11
N TYR A 445 -15.60 -9.17 17.00
CA TYR A 445 -15.20 -10.57 16.92
C TYR A 445 -14.04 -10.97 17.87
N PHE A 446 -13.37 -10.00 18.50
CA PHE A 446 -12.32 -10.19 19.49
C PHE A 446 -12.75 -9.82 20.92
N ASP A 447 -14.06 -9.72 21.17
CA ASP A 447 -14.66 -9.21 22.41
C ASP A 447 -14.17 -7.79 22.78
N LYS A 448 -13.70 -7.01 21.79
CA LYS A 448 -13.27 -5.63 22.01
C LYS A 448 -14.49 -4.72 22.03
N ASP A 449 -14.67 -3.99 23.13
CA ASP A 449 -15.81 -3.11 23.36
C ASP A 449 -15.49 -1.62 23.18
N LEU A 450 -16.49 -0.75 23.41
CA LEU A 450 -16.35 0.70 23.28
C LEU A 450 -15.26 1.30 24.16
N LEU A 451 -15.11 0.86 25.42
CA LEU A 451 -14.07 1.39 26.32
C LEU A 451 -12.68 1.05 25.80
N MET A 452 -12.46 -0.17 25.31
CA MET A 452 -11.20 -0.56 24.68
C MET A 452 -10.92 0.19 23.38
N TYR A 453 -11.93 0.48 22.56
CA TYR A 453 -11.74 1.33 21.37
C TYR A 453 -11.46 2.78 21.76
N ALA A 454 -12.17 3.33 22.74
CA ALA A 454 -11.92 4.69 23.23
C ALA A 454 -10.48 4.82 23.74
N ALA A 455 -10.01 3.88 24.57
CA ALA A 455 -8.63 3.82 25.04
C ALA A 455 -7.62 3.68 23.89
N HIS A 456 -7.85 2.73 22.98
CA HIS A 456 -6.98 2.49 21.81
C HIS A 456 -6.86 3.73 20.91
N MET A 457 -7.89 4.55 20.85
CA MET A 457 -7.96 5.76 20.02
C MET A 457 -7.53 7.03 20.77
N ASN A 458 -6.94 6.90 21.96
CA ASN A 458 -6.61 8.01 22.86
C ASN A 458 -7.82 8.94 23.15
N ASN A 459 -9.04 8.38 23.19
CA ASN A 459 -10.28 9.14 23.29
C ASN A 459 -10.66 9.51 24.71
N TYR A 460 -9.95 10.49 25.26
CA TYR A 460 -10.12 10.90 26.66
C TYR A 460 -11.58 11.20 27.03
N ASP A 461 -12.27 12.02 26.23
CA ASP A 461 -13.64 12.43 26.55
C ASP A 461 -14.64 11.26 26.46
N ALA A 462 -14.40 10.31 25.55
CA ALA A 462 -15.23 9.11 25.45
C ALA A 462 -14.97 8.13 26.59
N VAL A 463 -13.71 7.92 26.98
CA VAL A 463 -13.36 7.13 28.18
C VAL A 463 -14.03 7.75 29.39
N LYS A 464 -13.88 9.06 29.60
CA LYS A 464 -14.51 9.79 30.72
C LYS A 464 -16.02 9.61 30.75
N TYR A 465 -16.68 9.68 29.60
CA TYR A 465 -18.13 9.45 29.51
C TYR A 465 -18.50 8.01 29.86
N LEU A 466 -17.81 7.02 29.30
CA LEU A 466 -18.09 5.59 29.53
C LEU A 466 -17.90 5.22 31.00
N LEU A 467 -16.84 5.74 31.65
CA LEU A 467 -16.64 5.58 33.08
C LEU A 467 -17.76 6.20 33.92
N ALA A 468 -18.27 7.37 33.50
CA ALA A 468 -19.35 8.07 34.22
C ALA A 468 -20.72 7.36 34.13
N ILE A 469 -20.88 6.39 33.22
CA ILE A 469 -22.07 5.54 33.11
C ILE A 469 -21.80 4.10 33.56
N ASP A 470 -20.78 3.90 34.41
CA ASP A 470 -20.38 2.61 34.98
C ASP A 470 -20.12 1.52 33.90
N TRP A 471 -19.47 1.89 32.79
CA TRP A 471 -19.10 0.92 31.76
C TRP A 471 -18.12 -0.13 32.32
N PRO A 472 -18.29 -1.43 32.00
CA PRO A 472 -17.46 -2.50 32.59
C PRO A 472 -15.96 -2.35 32.36
N LEU A 473 -15.17 -2.51 33.42
CA LEU A 473 -13.71 -2.29 33.43
C LEU A 473 -12.91 -3.58 33.27
N GLU A 474 -13.47 -4.70 33.70
CA GLU A 474 -12.85 -6.04 33.74
C GLU A 474 -12.82 -6.74 32.38
N ARG A 475 -13.40 -6.13 31.34
CA ARG A 475 -13.42 -6.71 30.01
C ARG A 475 -12.02 -6.76 29.41
N VAL A 476 -11.79 -7.81 28.64
CA VAL A 476 -10.54 -8.04 27.91
C VAL A 476 -10.85 -8.62 26.55
N THR A 477 -9.99 -8.38 25.57
CA THR A 477 -10.14 -9.03 24.27
C THR A 477 -9.91 -10.52 24.38
N ARG A 478 -10.78 -11.29 23.74
CA ARG A 478 -10.68 -12.75 23.67
C ARG A 478 -10.63 -13.17 22.22
N PHE A 479 -10.09 -14.36 21.99
CA PHE A 479 -10.20 -15.01 20.71
C PHE A 479 -10.50 -16.48 20.97
N GLU A 480 -11.79 -16.82 20.96
CA GLU A 480 -12.19 -18.21 21.04
C GLU A 480 -11.91 -18.83 19.67
N GLN A 481 -10.74 -19.46 19.56
CA GLN A 481 -10.13 -19.88 18.30
C GLN A 481 -11.04 -20.73 17.41
N TYR A 482 -12.08 -21.35 17.97
CA TYR A 482 -13.19 -22.00 17.26
C TYR A 482 -14.13 -22.70 18.22
N ARG A 483 -15.39 -22.24 18.31
CA ARG A 483 -16.51 -23.05 18.82
C ARG A 483 -17.28 -23.82 17.75
N ARG A 484 -16.87 -23.77 16.47
CA ARG A 484 -17.55 -24.48 15.36
C ARG A 484 -16.53 -24.96 14.33
N GLY A 485 -16.25 -26.27 14.31
CA GLY A 485 -15.20 -26.96 13.54
C GLY A 485 -15.22 -26.87 12.01
N ASN A 486 -15.39 -25.69 11.41
CA ASN A 486 -15.27 -25.46 9.97
C ASN A 486 -14.20 -24.44 9.67
N PHE A 487 -13.03 -24.94 9.25
CA PHE A 487 -11.80 -24.25 8.84
C PHE A 487 -12.02 -23.06 7.87
N VAL A 488 -12.58 -21.93 8.32
CA VAL A 488 -12.38 -20.58 7.80
C VAL A 488 -10.87 -20.31 7.87
N GLY A 489 -10.19 -20.47 6.74
CA GLY A 489 -8.74 -20.45 6.63
C GLY A 489 -8.07 -19.27 7.35
N GLY A 490 -7.38 -19.57 8.45
CA GLY A 490 -6.07 -19.05 8.88
C GLY A 490 -5.82 -17.55 9.03
N CYS A 491 -6.76 -16.65 8.73
CA CYS A 491 -6.41 -15.24 8.48
C CYS A 491 -6.82 -14.21 9.54
N HIS A 492 -7.47 -14.64 10.60
CA HIS A 492 -7.98 -13.75 11.63
C HIS A 492 -7.50 -14.15 13.03
N TYR A 493 -6.24 -14.52 13.21
CA TYR A 493 -5.69 -14.71 14.56
C TYR A 493 -5.15 -13.39 15.11
N ILE A 494 -5.47 -13.09 16.37
CA ILE A 494 -4.74 -12.09 17.15
C ILE A 494 -3.68 -12.83 17.98
N ASN A 495 -2.45 -12.34 17.95
CA ASN A 495 -1.33 -12.95 18.67
C ASN A 495 -1.43 -12.80 20.19
N ARG A 496 -2.16 -11.78 20.66
CA ARG A 496 -2.26 -11.37 22.06
C ARG A 496 -3.73 -11.15 22.39
N THR A 497 -4.30 -12.07 23.16
CA THR A 497 -5.60 -11.91 23.82
C THR A 497 -5.38 -11.45 25.26
N ASN A 498 -6.42 -11.37 26.07
CA ASN A 498 -6.38 -10.88 27.45
C ASN A 498 -5.88 -9.42 27.58
N ARG A 499 -6.18 -8.57 26.58
CA ARG A 499 -5.84 -7.14 26.59
C ARG A 499 -7.03 -6.33 27.09
N SER A 500 -6.86 -5.54 28.15
CA SER A 500 -7.90 -4.63 28.65
C SER A 500 -7.85 -3.26 27.96
N ALA A 501 -8.77 -2.36 28.31
CA ALA A 501 -8.69 -0.96 27.89
C ALA A 501 -7.38 -0.30 28.35
N LEU A 502 -6.89 -0.62 29.56
CA LEU A 502 -5.61 -0.11 30.06
C LEU A 502 -4.43 -0.63 29.25
N THR A 503 -4.44 -1.89 28.82
CA THR A 503 -3.42 -2.44 27.91
C THR A 503 -3.39 -1.70 26.56
N TYR A 504 -4.55 -1.32 26.02
CA TYR A 504 -4.63 -0.52 24.79
C TYR A 504 -4.19 0.93 25.00
N ALA A 505 -4.53 1.52 26.15
CA ALA A 505 -4.11 2.86 26.52
C ALA A 505 -2.59 2.93 26.73
N ALA A 506 -1.99 1.95 27.40
CA ALA A 506 -0.55 1.86 27.57
C ALA A 506 0.18 1.87 26.21
N GLU A 507 -0.34 1.16 25.21
CA GLU A 507 0.25 1.10 23.86
C GLU A 507 0.00 2.36 23.02
N ASN A 508 -1.12 3.08 23.20
CA ASN A 508 -1.56 4.09 22.21
C ASN A 508 -2.03 5.43 22.78
N ALA A 509 -2.26 5.55 24.08
CA ALA A 509 -2.89 6.74 24.66
C ALA A 509 -1.88 7.67 25.33
N SER A 510 -2.37 8.86 25.63
CA SER A 510 -1.71 9.88 26.45
C SER A 510 -1.66 9.44 27.92
N ILE A 511 -0.74 10.02 28.68
CA ILE A 511 -0.62 9.74 30.11
C ILE A 511 -1.88 10.14 30.88
N GLU A 512 -2.57 11.20 30.45
CA GLU A 512 -3.81 11.66 31.07
C GLU A 512 -4.93 10.63 30.96
N LEU A 513 -5.06 9.95 29.81
CA LEU A 513 -6.03 8.87 29.65
C LEU A 513 -5.64 7.63 30.46
N ILE A 514 -4.35 7.28 30.49
CA ILE A 514 -3.86 6.15 31.28
C ILE A 514 -4.18 6.38 32.77
N LYS A 515 -3.87 7.57 33.30
CA LYS A 515 -4.24 7.95 34.68
C LYS A 515 -5.72 7.83 34.94
N LEU A 516 -6.55 8.35 34.04
CA LEU A 516 -8.01 8.28 34.16
C LEU A 516 -8.52 6.83 34.29
N LEU A 517 -7.94 5.88 33.56
CA LEU A 517 -8.29 4.46 33.68
C LEU A 517 -7.78 3.81 34.97
N VAL A 518 -6.57 4.17 35.42
CA VAL A 518 -6.00 3.67 36.68
C VAL A 518 -6.80 4.19 37.88
N GLU A 519 -7.16 5.47 37.89
CA GLU A 519 -8.00 6.10 38.91
C GLU A 519 -9.41 5.49 38.96
N ALA A 520 -9.90 4.97 37.84
CA ALA A 520 -11.15 4.20 37.80
C ALA A 520 -11.04 2.78 38.37
N GLY A 521 -9.85 2.34 38.80
CA GLY A 521 -9.62 1.03 39.41
C GLY A 521 -9.33 -0.09 38.41
N MET A 522 -8.86 0.23 37.20
CA MET A 522 -8.40 -0.80 36.27
C MET A 522 -7.15 -1.54 36.79
N ASP A 523 -7.09 -2.84 36.53
CA ASP A 523 -5.98 -3.71 36.93
C ASP A 523 -4.65 -3.31 36.27
N THR A 524 -3.71 -2.85 37.10
CA THR A 524 -2.36 -2.41 36.69
C THR A 524 -1.37 -3.58 36.60
N GLU A 525 -1.73 -4.74 37.12
CA GLU A 525 -0.91 -5.97 37.08
C GLU A 525 -1.37 -6.91 35.94
N ILE A 526 -2.21 -6.42 35.03
CA ILE A 526 -2.73 -7.21 33.92
C ILE A 526 -1.60 -7.68 32.98
N HIS A 527 -1.64 -8.97 32.63
CA HIS A 527 -0.78 -9.57 31.63
C HIS A 527 -1.62 -10.09 30.46
N ASP A 528 -1.16 -9.87 29.23
CA ASP A 528 -1.82 -10.44 28.05
C ASP A 528 -1.60 -11.97 27.96
N SER A 529 -2.17 -12.62 26.94
CA SER A 529 -2.05 -14.06 26.74
C SER A 529 -0.64 -14.58 26.41
N GLN A 530 0.32 -13.69 26.19
CA GLN A 530 1.73 -14.01 26.01
C GLN A 530 2.56 -13.65 27.24
N GLY A 531 1.94 -13.20 28.33
CA GLY A 531 2.62 -12.77 29.55
C GLY A 531 3.24 -11.37 29.44
N ASN A 532 2.82 -10.53 28.48
CA ASN A 532 3.32 -9.15 28.40
C ASN A 532 2.58 -8.25 29.40
N SER A 533 3.34 -7.51 30.21
CA SER A 533 2.84 -6.52 31.18
C SER A 533 2.54 -5.15 30.54
N LEU A 534 2.10 -4.18 31.34
CA LEU A 534 1.94 -2.79 30.88
C LEU A 534 3.26 -2.12 30.47
N ASP A 535 4.40 -2.49 31.08
CA ASP A 535 5.73 -1.98 30.67
C ASP A 535 6.05 -2.32 29.22
N TYR A 536 5.71 -3.55 28.79
CA TYR A 536 5.88 -3.97 27.41
C TYR A 536 5.11 -3.04 26.46
N TYR A 537 3.88 -2.68 26.81
CA TYR A 537 3.04 -1.83 25.96
C TYR A 537 3.43 -0.35 26.00
N ILE A 538 3.89 0.18 27.14
CA ILE A 538 4.47 1.53 27.22
C ILE A 538 5.67 1.67 26.28
N ASN A 539 6.50 0.63 26.16
CA ASN A 539 7.64 0.64 25.25
C ASN A 539 7.23 0.76 23.77
N LEU A 540 6.04 0.26 23.40
CA LEU A 540 5.49 0.38 22.05
C LEU A 540 4.85 1.74 21.77
N ASN A 541 4.53 2.52 22.81
CA ASN A 541 3.79 3.75 22.64
C ASN A 541 4.67 4.88 22.07
N PRO A 542 4.30 5.47 20.92
CA PRO A 542 5.11 6.51 20.28
C PRO A 542 5.04 7.87 21.00
N ARG A 543 4.15 8.03 21.99
CA ARG A 543 3.98 9.31 22.73
C ARG A 543 5.03 9.54 23.81
N PHE A 544 5.65 8.46 24.28
CA PHE A 544 6.63 8.48 25.36
C PHE A 544 8.04 8.55 24.79
N SER A 545 8.86 9.40 25.40
CA SER A 545 10.29 9.49 25.11
C SER A 545 11.02 8.21 25.54
N ALA A 546 12.29 8.05 25.13
CA ALA A 546 13.09 6.93 25.61
C ALA A 546 13.27 6.97 27.13
N GLU A 547 13.41 8.18 27.68
CA GLU A 547 13.53 8.43 29.12
C GLU A 547 12.23 8.06 29.85
N ASP A 548 11.07 8.40 29.30
CA ASP A 548 9.77 7.99 29.85
C ASP A 548 9.61 6.48 29.85
N LYS A 549 9.99 5.82 28.75
CA LYS A 549 9.91 4.36 28.61
C LYS A 549 10.79 3.63 29.60
N ALA A 550 11.97 4.16 29.90
CA ALA A 550 12.91 3.60 30.87
C ALA A 550 12.38 3.60 32.32
N LEU A 551 11.38 4.43 32.64
CA LEU A 551 10.76 4.47 33.97
C LEU A 551 9.82 3.28 34.24
N GLY A 552 9.40 2.56 33.19
CA GLY A 552 8.30 1.61 33.28
C GLY A 552 6.95 2.31 33.58
N PHE A 553 5.89 1.53 33.67
CA PHE A 553 4.53 1.99 33.85
C PHE A 553 4.33 2.73 35.17
N ASN A 554 4.79 2.14 36.29
CA ASN A 554 4.64 2.76 37.62
C ASN A 554 5.50 4.02 37.77
N GLY A 555 6.74 4.01 37.26
CA GLY A 555 7.60 5.20 37.29
C GLY A 555 7.06 6.33 36.42
N LEU A 556 6.45 5.98 35.28
CA LEU A 556 5.76 6.94 34.42
C LEU A 556 4.56 7.57 35.13
N LEU A 557 3.70 6.77 35.77
CA LEU A 557 2.58 7.29 36.56
C LEU A 557 3.05 8.23 37.68
N ALA A 558 4.11 7.86 38.40
CA ALA A 558 4.68 8.69 39.45
C ALA A 558 5.22 10.03 38.91
N LYS A 559 5.94 10.02 37.77
CA LYS A 559 6.45 11.23 37.12
C LYS A 559 5.34 12.22 36.76
N TYR A 560 4.17 11.71 36.36
CA TYR A 560 3.03 12.51 35.92
C TYR A 560 1.90 12.59 36.96
N ALA A 561 2.17 12.24 38.23
CA ALA A 561 1.18 12.31 39.30
C ALA A 561 0.60 13.73 39.46
N GLU A 562 1.48 14.72 39.49
CA GLU A 562 1.17 16.16 39.64
C GLU A 562 1.18 16.92 38.30
N ALA A 563 0.84 16.25 37.19
CA ALA A 563 0.87 16.89 35.88
C ALA A 563 -0.07 18.10 35.83
N GLU A 564 0.44 19.20 35.27
CA GLU A 564 -0.32 20.44 35.04
C GLU A 564 -1.65 20.19 34.32
N PRO A 565 -2.64 21.09 34.50
CA PRO A 565 -3.90 21.02 33.77
C PRO A 565 -3.69 20.88 32.27
N VAL A 566 -4.50 20.01 31.67
CA VAL A 566 -4.47 19.77 30.23
C VAL A 566 -4.84 21.05 29.49
N THR A 567 -3.85 21.66 28.85
CA THR A 567 -4.00 22.88 28.05
C THR A 567 -3.59 22.64 26.59
N PRO A 568 -4.26 23.28 25.62
CA PRO A 568 -3.86 23.19 24.22
C PRO A 568 -2.56 23.95 23.97
N SER A 569 -2.02 23.85 22.75
CA SER A 569 -0.77 24.51 22.36
C SER A 569 -0.87 26.03 22.14
N PHE A 570 -2.06 26.61 22.37
CA PHE A 570 -2.33 28.03 22.27
C PHE A 570 -3.06 28.55 23.51
N ALA A 571 -3.01 29.86 23.75
CA ALA A 571 -3.65 30.46 24.92
C ALA A 571 -5.18 30.46 24.79
N CYS A 572 -5.88 30.01 25.83
CA CYS A 572 -7.34 29.99 25.89
C CYS A 572 -7.98 31.34 26.29
N GLY A 573 -7.20 32.43 26.35
CA GLY A 573 -7.68 33.77 26.62
C GLY A 573 -8.04 34.55 25.35
N GLY A 574 -8.95 35.52 25.47
CA GLY A 574 -9.30 36.44 24.38
C GLY A 574 -10.47 36.00 23.50
N LYS A 575 -10.58 36.60 22.31
CA LYS A 575 -11.67 36.31 21.36
C LYS A 575 -11.34 35.07 20.53
N LEU A 576 -11.75 33.91 21.05
CA LEU A 576 -11.60 32.62 20.38
C LEU A 576 -12.73 32.38 19.36
N SER A 577 -12.41 31.65 18.29
CA SER A 577 -13.43 31.05 17.43
C SER A 577 -14.15 29.91 18.17
N ARG A 578 -15.35 29.53 17.69
CA ARG A 578 -16.10 28.40 18.28
C ARG A 578 -15.28 27.11 18.37
N LEU A 579 -14.43 26.84 17.37
CA LEU A 579 -13.56 25.65 17.36
C LEU A 579 -12.43 25.76 18.40
N GLU A 580 -11.82 26.93 18.55
CA GLU A 580 -10.79 27.15 19.57
C GLU A 580 -11.38 27.09 20.98
N SER A 581 -12.57 27.67 21.19
CA SER A 581 -13.32 27.53 22.45
C SER A 581 -13.65 26.06 22.76
N ALA A 582 -14.02 25.27 21.74
CA ALA A 582 -14.24 23.83 21.89
C ALA A 582 -12.96 23.12 22.34
N ILE A 583 -11.82 23.40 21.68
CA ILE A 583 -10.52 22.84 22.04
C ILE A 583 -10.11 23.21 23.48
N CYS A 584 -10.32 24.47 23.87
CA CYS A 584 -10.02 24.96 25.22
C CYS A 584 -10.92 24.38 26.32
N SER A 585 -12.16 24.02 26.00
CA SER A 585 -13.15 23.55 26.98
C SER A 585 -13.16 22.03 27.19
N LYS A 586 -12.46 21.27 26.33
CA LYS A 586 -12.44 19.80 26.36
C LYS A 586 -11.01 19.27 26.52
N PRO A 587 -10.69 18.57 27.63
CA PRO A 587 -9.35 18.02 27.84
C PRO A 587 -8.90 17.11 26.69
N GLY A 588 -9.78 16.26 26.15
CA GLY A 588 -9.42 15.39 25.02
C GLY A 588 -8.98 16.17 23.78
N LEU A 589 -9.67 17.27 23.45
CA LEU A 589 -9.30 18.12 22.32
C LEU A 589 -8.00 18.89 22.56
N ALA A 590 -7.77 19.35 23.79
CA ALA A 590 -6.52 19.99 24.17
C ALA A 590 -5.32 19.03 24.08
N ILE A 591 -5.46 17.76 24.48
CA ILE A 591 -4.45 16.71 24.29
C ILE A 591 -4.10 16.59 22.80
N TYR A 592 -5.11 16.46 21.94
CA TYR A 592 -4.88 16.30 20.50
C TYR A 592 -4.24 17.54 19.87
N ASP A 593 -4.63 18.74 20.29
CA ASP A 593 -4.01 19.98 19.79
C ASP A 593 -2.51 20.03 20.14
N ARG A 594 -2.15 19.70 21.38
CA ARG A 594 -0.75 19.60 21.83
C ARG A 594 0.03 18.54 21.06
N GLU A 595 -0.55 17.36 20.85
CA GLU A 595 0.06 16.28 20.06
C GLU A 595 0.26 16.69 18.60
N LEU A 596 -0.75 17.31 18.00
CA LEU A 596 -0.68 17.82 16.63
C LEU A 596 0.40 18.89 16.49
N SER A 597 0.47 19.83 17.43
CA SER A 597 1.48 20.89 17.46
C SER A 597 2.89 20.31 17.55
N ARG A 598 3.11 19.31 18.42
CA ARG A 598 4.37 18.58 18.53
C ARG A 598 4.75 17.88 17.22
N ALA A 599 3.80 17.16 16.60
CA ALA A 599 4.03 16.45 15.34
C ALA A 599 4.42 17.40 14.21
N TYR A 600 3.73 18.54 14.07
CA TYR A 600 4.12 19.58 13.12
C TYR A 600 5.45 20.22 13.48
N GLY A 601 5.73 20.49 14.76
CA GLY A 601 6.99 21.05 15.21
C GLY A 601 8.19 20.21 14.77
N LYS A 602 8.10 18.89 14.96
CA LYS A 602 9.13 17.92 14.51
C LYS A 602 9.38 18.02 13.00
N LEU A 603 8.31 18.05 12.19
CA LEU A 603 8.42 18.06 10.73
C LEU A 603 8.77 19.43 10.14
N ARG A 604 8.33 20.53 10.78
CA ARG A 604 8.62 21.90 10.33
C ARG A 604 10.06 22.32 10.59
N GLY A 605 10.72 21.72 11.58
CA GLY A 605 12.14 21.94 11.86
C GLY A 605 13.09 21.30 10.84
N ARG A 606 12.57 20.62 9.81
CA ARG A 606 13.37 20.01 8.74
C ARG A 606 13.45 20.92 7.51
N ASP A 607 14.66 21.09 7.00
CA ASP A 607 14.96 22.03 5.91
C ASP A 607 14.35 21.62 4.56
N ASP A 608 14.20 20.31 4.32
CA ASP A 608 13.69 19.72 3.09
C ASP A 608 12.16 19.89 2.88
N ILE A 609 11.39 19.87 3.96
CA ILE A 609 9.91 19.90 3.89
C ILE A 609 9.22 21.01 4.65
N GLY A 610 9.92 21.79 5.48
CA GLY A 610 9.28 22.72 6.41
C GLY A 610 8.26 23.66 5.74
N ALA A 611 8.59 24.18 4.56
CA ALA A 611 7.69 25.04 3.78
C ALA A 611 6.45 24.29 3.26
N GLN A 612 6.64 23.07 2.74
CA GLN A 612 5.57 22.23 2.21
C GLN A 612 4.63 21.77 3.34
N MET A 613 5.21 21.43 4.49
CA MET A 613 4.49 21.04 5.70
C MET A 613 3.67 22.20 6.26
N LYS A 614 4.22 23.43 6.30
CA LYS A 614 3.46 24.62 6.70
C LYS A 614 2.25 24.85 5.80
N LYS A 615 2.42 24.74 4.48
CA LYS A 615 1.29 24.87 3.54
C LYS A 615 0.26 23.77 3.75
N SER A 616 0.70 22.52 3.91
CA SER A 616 -0.19 21.40 4.22
C SER A 616 -0.98 21.62 5.51
N GLN A 617 -0.34 22.15 6.56
CA GLN A 617 -0.99 22.52 7.81
C GLN A 617 -2.10 23.56 7.62
N VAL A 618 -1.82 24.66 6.92
CA VAL A 618 -2.80 25.72 6.66
C VAL A 618 -4.00 25.19 5.88
N ASP A 619 -3.74 24.41 4.82
CA ASP A 619 -4.79 23.84 3.98
C ASP A 619 -5.67 22.86 4.78
N TRP A 620 -5.06 22.02 5.62
CA TRP A 620 -5.78 21.10 6.51
C TRP A 620 -6.61 21.83 7.57
N ILE A 621 -6.08 22.88 8.20
CA ILE A 621 -6.84 23.71 9.17
C ILE A 621 -8.07 24.33 8.47
N GLY A 622 -7.89 24.87 7.27
CA GLY A 622 -8.98 25.43 6.48
C GLY A 622 -10.07 24.40 6.16
N TRP A 623 -9.67 23.20 5.75
CA TRP A 623 -10.60 22.08 5.51
C TRP A 623 -11.32 21.65 6.78
N ARG A 624 -10.60 21.37 7.88
CA ARG A 624 -11.17 20.96 9.18
C ARG A 624 -12.21 21.96 9.67
N THR A 625 -11.88 23.25 9.59
CA THR A 625 -12.79 24.33 10.00
C THR A 625 -14.08 24.32 9.20
N ARG A 626 -14.03 24.15 7.89
CA ARG A 626 -15.24 24.06 7.04
C ARG A 626 -16.06 22.80 7.37
N GLU A 627 -15.40 21.65 7.48
CA GLU A 627 -16.08 20.37 7.75
C GLU A 627 -16.76 20.36 9.11
N CYS A 628 -16.06 20.78 10.17
CA CYS A 628 -16.60 20.69 11.52
C CYS A 628 -17.60 21.80 11.87
N ARG A 629 -17.54 22.96 11.20
CA ARG A 629 -18.48 24.07 11.44
C ARG A 629 -19.92 23.74 11.08
N ARG A 630 -20.17 22.70 10.26
CA ARG A 630 -21.52 22.26 9.90
C ARG A 630 -22.32 21.69 11.08
N TYR A 631 -21.64 21.24 12.13
CA TYR A 631 -22.28 20.65 13.30
C TYR A 631 -22.80 21.74 14.25
N LYS A 632 -24.09 21.65 14.58
CA LYS A 632 -24.78 22.62 15.44
C LYS A 632 -24.59 22.28 16.91
N GLU A 633 -24.64 21.00 17.26
CA GLU A 633 -24.46 20.57 18.64
C GLU A 633 -22.98 20.50 19.03
N ASP A 634 -22.66 20.88 20.26
CA ASP A 634 -21.27 20.93 20.71
C ASP A 634 -20.62 19.54 20.79
N PHE A 635 -21.37 18.50 21.18
CA PHE A 635 -20.81 17.14 21.21
C PHE A 635 -20.45 16.63 19.80
N GLN A 636 -21.27 16.96 18.79
CA GLN A 636 -21.01 16.62 17.38
C GLN A 636 -19.81 17.40 16.83
N LEU A 637 -19.72 18.69 17.16
CA LEU A 637 -18.57 19.53 16.84
C LEU A 637 -17.28 18.95 17.44
N ASN A 638 -17.30 18.61 18.73
CA ASN A 638 -16.16 18.06 19.45
C ASN A 638 -15.73 16.73 18.84
N ALA A 639 -16.67 15.83 18.53
CA ALA A 639 -16.41 14.57 17.85
C ALA A 639 -15.73 14.78 16.48
N CYS A 640 -16.21 15.74 15.70
CA CYS A 640 -15.58 16.08 14.42
C CYS A 640 -14.13 16.57 14.59
N ILE A 641 -13.88 17.49 15.54
CA ILE A 641 -12.55 18.01 15.82
C ILE A 641 -11.61 16.88 16.29
N ALA A 642 -12.07 16.03 17.21
CA ALA A 642 -11.32 14.89 17.72
C ALA A 642 -10.89 13.94 16.59
N ARG A 643 -11.85 13.47 15.79
CA ARG A 643 -11.58 12.51 14.70
C ARG A 643 -10.62 13.06 13.66
N THR A 644 -10.90 14.26 13.16
CA THR A 644 -10.08 14.90 12.12
C THR A 644 -8.67 15.17 12.62
N THR A 645 -8.51 15.57 13.89
CA THR A 645 -7.20 15.82 14.50
C THR A 645 -6.42 14.53 14.73
N ARG A 646 -7.03 13.47 15.27
CA ARG A 646 -6.37 12.17 15.43
C ARG A 646 -5.92 11.55 14.11
N ALA A 647 -6.77 11.59 13.09
CA ALA A 647 -6.41 11.14 11.75
C ALA A 647 -5.23 11.96 11.20
N ARG A 648 -5.18 13.27 11.48
CA ARG A 648 -4.07 14.11 11.06
C ARG A 648 -2.77 13.81 11.82
N ILE A 649 -2.82 13.61 13.14
CA ILE A 649 -1.65 13.20 13.93
C ILE A 649 -1.06 11.91 13.36
N ARG A 650 -1.91 10.90 13.16
CA ARG A 650 -1.48 9.60 12.59
C ARG A 650 -0.87 9.75 11.19
N TYR A 651 -1.43 10.64 10.37
CA TYR A 651 -0.84 10.97 9.07
C TYR A 651 0.56 11.57 9.21
N LEU A 652 0.76 12.52 10.14
CA LEU A 652 2.07 13.13 10.37
C LEU A 652 3.09 12.12 10.90
N ASP A 653 2.65 11.12 11.68
CA ASP A 653 3.52 10.01 12.08
C ASP A 653 4.01 9.23 10.85
N TYR A 654 3.12 8.88 9.91
CA TYR A 654 3.52 8.22 8.66
C TYR A 654 4.46 9.06 7.81
N VAL A 655 4.27 10.39 7.79
CA VAL A 655 5.22 11.29 7.14
C VAL A 655 6.57 11.23 7.85
N SER A 656 6.62 11.36 9.18
CA SER A 656 7.87 11.27 9.94
C SER A 656 8.59 9.96 9.70
N GLU A 657 7.89 8.83 9.74
CA GLU A 657 8.47 7.51 9.50
C GLU A 657 8.95 7.33 8.06
N ALA A 658 8.30 7.95 7.08
CA ALA A 658 8.76 7.92 5.69
C ALA A 658 10.16 8.53 5.60
N PHE A 659 10.38 9.67 6.26
CA PHE A 659 11.69 10.31 6.37
C PHE A 659 12.70 9.54 7.21
N ASP A 660 12.28 9.02 8.37
CA ASP A 660 13.19 8.29 9.27
C ASP A 660 13.67 6.95 8.64
N SER A 661 13.07 6.55 7.52
CA SER A 661 13.44 5.37 6.73
C SER A 661 14.29 5.67 5.48
N MET A 662 14.67 6.94 5.29
CA MET A 662 15.60 7.42 4.25
C MET A 662 16.99 7.53 4.86
#